data_AF-A0A2V9NQ99-F1
#
_entry.id   AF-A0A2V9NQ99-F1
#
_cell.length_a   1.000
_cell.length_b   1.000
_cell.length_c   1.000
_cell.angle_alpha   90.00
_cell.angle_beta   90.00
_cell.angle_gamma   90.00
#
_symmetry.space_group_name_H-M   'P 1'
#
loop_
_entity.id
_entity.type
_entity.pdbx_description
1 polymer ?
#
loop_
_entity_poly.entity_id
_entity_poly.type
_entity_poly.pdbx_seq_one_letter_code
_entity_poly.pdbx_strand_id
1 'polypeptide(L)'
;MLGKVAAGSDAFITEIYAEQIAAILASWSAGLLQTPADLAPITRSLASDFQGFSQSNPTITNTRDDKNLRVQRCQYQQEARQSAQEFLYAFSREVRLFKRFLTADFQITGLKGSVPGRLLTQVRFEFVGEGEGFYREQRVGNWKLEWTAASAGQFELMQWHAQDEVRSRSFRPCFLDITAAALGANASYSSQLLRGSDYWRTVLDGASGIDIYGHNGVSVGDIDGDGFDEIYVCQPAGLPNRLFRNRGDGTFDDITDVSGTGVLENTACALIADINNDGQQDLIVVRTNGPLLFLNHGGTSFRQAPDAFKFASPLLGTFTGAAIADYDRDGWLDIYFCLYAYYQGTDQYKYPLPYFDAQNGPPNFLMRNNRDGTFKDVTQQSGLNQNNTRYSFCCAWNDFNNDGWPDLYVVNDFGRKNLYRNNGDGTFSDVADQAGVEDVGAGMSVCWFDGDNSGKEELYVANMWTAPGERIASQESFQERAADPIRALYRKHGMGNSLLRPDAKGSFHDVTAEAGVAMGRWAWSSDAWDVDHDGRSDLYVTNGMISGPSRQDLNSFFWRQVVANSPNIAKTSNDYEQGWNAINELIRADGSWSGYERNVFYVNNGDGTFCDVSGALGLDFLEDGRAFALADLDNDGRLELVLKNRSGPQLRILKNTLQDLPSSICFHLRGTKSNRDAIGTMLTLRTETGQQSRTLRAGSGFLSQHSKVLLFGLGKNEQAISASVRWPSGLEQQFFDLPPDHNVWLEEGTDKFSVKPFESKQKTQSAGSQQSEALPSTVETWLLDPVDAPDFALPDLSGRKYALSAARGRPVLLHFWSKKSGDWKQDLKLLDSVSSQAQVFALNIDDPNIDDPSTDLSFGPRQSVPLLRCSDDIAAIYNIVFRQLFDRHRDLPLPTSFLLDEAGQIVKVYQGTPNKGMLATDLGSIPRTPAERMSKGLPFHGTISGQQFQRNYLSYGSIFYQRGYLEQAESAFRQALRNDPASAEARYGIGSVQLKQNKLEDARESFNRAVKLPSSYPSTLPNAWNNLGLIATRQNQIAEAIPYFQEALKLSPDYPVALNNLGNAFRQQKRWEEARKVLEHAVDVNPEDPEANYSLGMVFAQLDQNEHANEYLQRALKFRPVYPEALNNLGILYLRTSQTEKAVASFQECIRVAPDFDQSYLNLARVYALQHNPEKARAVLLDLLARRPENVSAQELLRQMP
;
A
#
# COMPACT_ATOMS: atom_id res chain seq x y z
N MET A 1 2.65 -15.05 -15.76
CA MET A 1 2.62 -13.77 -15.02
C MET A 1 1.30 -13.72 -14.29
N LEU A 2 1.30 -13.34 -13.02
CA LEU A 2 0.08 -12.87 -12.36
C LEU A 2 -0.35 -11.60 -13.12
N GLY A 3 -1.49 -11.64 -13.80
CA GLY A 3 -1.99 -10.55 -14.64
C GLY A 3 -3.27 -9.96 -14.07
N LYS A 4 -3.62 -8.74 -14.50
CA LYS A 4 -4.89 -8.12 -14.13
C LYS A 4 -6.06 -8.97 -14.65
N VAL A 5 -6.85 -9.52 -13.74
CA VAL A 5 -8.10 -10.23 -14.05
C VAL A 5 -9.11 -9.22 -14.61
N ALA A 6 -9.57 -9.45 -15.83
CA ALA A 6 -10.51 -8.57 -16.52
C ALA A 6 -11.84 -8.48 -15.76
N ALA A 7 -12.46 -7.31 -15.73
CA ALA A 7 -13.76 -7.13 -15.08
C ALA A 7 -14.83 -7.99 -15.78
N GLY A 8 -15.71 -8.60 -14.97
CA GLY A 8 -16.77 -9.49 -15.43
C GLY A 8 -16.32 -10.88 -15.90
N SER A 9 -15.02 -11.21 -15.80
CA SER A 9 -14.53 -12.60 -15.95
C SER A 9 -14.63 -13.42 -14.65
N ASP A 10 -15.05 -12.79 -13.56
CA ASP A 10 -15.31 -13.37 -12.24
C ASP A 10 -16.78 -13.19 -11.83
N ALA A 11 -17.10 -13.42 -10.55
CA ALA A 11 -18.47 -13.33 -10.03
C ALA A 11 -19.09 -11.92 -10.08
N PHE A 12 -18.31 -10.88 -10.43
CA PHE A 12 -18.74 -9.49 -10.46
C PHE A 12 -19.00 -9.03 -11.89
N ILE A 13 -19.97 -9.66 -12.56
CA ILE A 13 -20.30 -9.43 -13.98
C ILE A 13 -20.59 -7.94 -14.26
N THR A 14 -21.23 -7.23 -13.33
CA THR A 14 -21.60 -5.82 -13.49
C THR A 14 -20.41 -4.87 -13.65
N GLU A 15 -19.22 -5.27 -13.19
CA GLU A 15 -18.04 -4.41 -13.23
C GLU A 15 -17.51 -4.21 -14.65
N ILE A 16 -17.79 -5.11 -15.60
CA ILE A 16 -17.48 -4.86 -17.02
C ILE A 16 -18.30 -3.68 -17.57
N TYR A 17 -19.56 -3.56 -17.14
CA TYR A 17 -20.43 -2.46 -17.55
C TYR A 17 -20.02 -1.16 -16.87
N ALA A 18 -19.58 -1.22 -15.61
CA ALA A 18 -19.00 -0.08 -14.92
C ALA A 18 -17.75 0.46 -15.66
N GLU A 19 -16.84 -0.42 -16.09
CA GLU A 19 -15.66 -0.02 -16.88
C GLU A 19 -16.06 0.62 -18.22
N GLN A 20 -17.03 0.06 -18.93
CA GLN A 20 -17.51 0.59 -20.21
C GLN A 20 -18.20 1.96 -20.06
N ILE A 21 -19.06 2.14 -19.05
CA ILE A 21 -19.72 3.41 -18.76
C ILE A 21 -18.70 4.45 -18.25
N ALA A 22 -17.74 4.04 -17.41
CA ALA A 22 -16.68 4.94 -16.95
C ALA A 22 -15.83 5.49 -18.10
N ALA A 23 -15.61 4.72 -19.17
CA ALA A 23 -14.95 5.21 -20.38
C ALA A 23 -15.76 6.32 -21.10
N ILE A 24 -17.09 6.21 -21.11
CA ILE A 24 -17.98 7.27 -21.63
C ILE A 24 -17.86 8.52 -20.76
N LEU A 25 -17.95 8.38 -19.43
CA LEU A 25 -17.82 9.48 -18.48
C LEU A 25 -16.43 10.15 -18.54
N ALA A 26 -15.37 9.38 -18.79
CA ALA A 26 -14.03 9.92 -19.02
C ALA A 26 -13.96 10.78 -20.29
N SER A 27 -14.73 10.44 -21.34
CA SER A 27 -14.85 11.30 -22.53
C SER A 27 -15.62 12.59 -22.24
N TRP A 28 -16.60 12.58 -21.33
CA TRP A 28 -17.29 13.78 -20.86
C TRP A 28 -16.33 14.69 -20.10
N SER A 29 -15.54 14.11 -19.19
CA SER A 29 -14.49 14.82 -18.45
C SER A 29 -13.51 15.51 -19.41
N ALA A 30 -12.98 14.77 -20.38
CA ALA A 30 -12.08 15.30 -21.39
C ALA A 30 -12.68 16.43 -22.23
N GLY A 31 -13.98 16.38 -22.52
CA GLY A 31 -14.71 17.45 -23.21
C GLY A 31 -14.88 18.70 -22.33
N LEU A 32 -15.31 18.52 -21.08
CA LEU A 32 -15.52 19.62 -20.12
C LEU A 32 -14.23 20.36 -19.75
N LEU A 33 -13.10 19.66 -19.70
CA LEU A 33 -11.79 20.24 -19.43
C LEU A 33 -11.22 21.07 -20.60
N GLN A 34 -11.86 21.06 -21.79
CA GLN A 34 -11.49 21.98 -22.87
C GLN A 34 -11.90 23.41 -22.54
N THR A 35 -11.26 24.40 -23.18
CA THR A 35 -11.60 25.82 -23.01
C THR A 35 -11.85 26.46 -24.39
N PRO A 36 -13.12 26.77 -24.75
CA PRO A 36 -14.34 26.51 -24.00
C PRO A 36 -14.67 25.01 -23.91
N ALA A 37 -15.51 24.62 -22.94
CA ALA A 37 -15.92 23.24 -22.74
C ALA A 37 -16.65 22.66 -23.97
N ASP A 38 -16.26 21.45 -24.39
CA ASP A 38 -16.88 20.70 -25.48
C ASP A 38 -17.94 19.73 -24.93
N LEU A 39 -19.21 19.96 -25.31
CA LEU A 39 -20.35 19.13 -24.91
C LEU A 39 -20.64 18.00 -25.90
N ALA A 40 -19.93 17.92 -27.03
CA ALA A 40 -20.17 16.90 -28.05
C ALA A 40 -20.05 15.45 -27.53
N PRO A 41 -19.11 15.10 -26.61
CA PRO A 41 -19.08 13.76 -26.01
C PRO A 41 -20.37 13.41 -25.24
N ILE A 42 -20.93 14.37 -24.50
CA ILE A 42 -22.20 14.19 -23.78
C ILE A 42 -23.34 13.97 -24.79
N THR A 43 -23.45 14.84 -25.80
CA THR A 43 -24.49 14.72 -26.83
C THR A 43 -24.45 13.37 -27.56
N ARG A 44 -23.25 12.86 -27.90
CA ARG A 44 -23.11 11.56 -28.58
C ARG A 44 -23.52 10.37 -27.73
N SER A 45 -23.50 10.50 -26.41
CA SER A 45 -23.90 9.42 -25.50
C SER A 45 -25.40 9.34 -25.26
N LEU A 46 -26.20 10.32 -25.71
CA LEU A 46 -27.65 10.32 -25.51
C LEU A 46 -28.34 9.39 -26.52
N ALA A 47 -29.27 8.57 -26.03
CA ALA A 47 -30.15 7.77 -26.87
C ALA A 47 -31.12 8.66 -27.67
N SER A 48 -31.61 8.13 -28.79
CA SER A 48 -32.55 8.85 -29.66
C SER A 48 -33.86 9.25 -28.98
N ASP A 49 -34.29 8.50 -27.96
CA ASP A 49 -35.49 8.71 -27.15
C ASP A 49 -35.17 9.18 -25.71
N PHE A 50 -34.00 9.81 -25.51
CA PHE A 50 -33.57 10.34 -24.21
C PHE A 50 -34.59 11.30 -23.57
N GLN A 51 -34.74 11.18 -22.24
CA GLN A 51 -35.55 12.07 -21.41
C GLN A 51 -34.73 12.59 -20.22
N GLY A 52 -34.41 13.88 -20.22
CA GLY A 52 -33.69 14.54 -19.12
C GLY A 52 -34.66 15.13 -18.10
N PHE A 53 -34.33 15.09 -16.81
CA PHE A 53 -35.12 15.79 -15.80
C PHE A 53 -34.61 17.22 -15.65
N SER A 54 -35.54 18.18 -15.50
CA SER A 54 -35.20 19.59 -15.32
C SER A 54 -34.23 19.77 -14.15
N GLN A 55 -33.13 20.48 -14.41
CA GLN A 55 -32.17 20.92 -13.39
C GLN A 55 -32.41 22.38 -12.98
N SER A 56 -33.59 22.93 -13.30
CA SER A 56 -33.93 24.32 -12.98
C SER A 56 -34.53 24.42 -11.58
N ASN A 57 -34.26 25.52 -10.88
CA ASN A 57 -34.87 25.87 -9.58
C ASN A 57 -34.71 24.82 -8.46
N PRO A 58 -33.48 24.38 -8.10
CA PRO A 58 -33.30 23.55 -6.91
C PRO A 58 -33.77 24.29 -5.65
N THR A 59 -34.19 23.56 -4.63
CA THR A 59 -34.30 24.11 -3.27
C THR A 59 -32.90 24.43 -2.78
N ILE A 60 -32.62 25.69 -2.43
CA ILE A 60 -31.31 26.16 -1.98
C ILE A 60 -31.34 26.48 -0.50
N THR A 61 -30.41 25.90 0.27
CA THR A 61 -30.13 26.26 1.66
C THR A 61 -28.73 26.84 1.76
N ASN A 62 -28.60 28.10 2.18
CA ASN A 62 -27.28 28.71 2.41
C ASN A 62 -26.76 28.25 3.77
N THR A 63 -25.62 27.54 3.77
CA THR A 63 -24.95 27.13 5.02
C THR A 63 -23.86 28.11 5.43
N ARG A 64 -23.25 28.81 4.46
CA ARG A 64 -22.28 29.89 4.70
C ARG A 64 -22.41 30.99 3.64
N ASP A 65 -22.32 32.25 4.04
CA ASP A 65 -22.39 33.41 3.13
C ASP A 65 -21.54 34.56 3.70
N ASP A 66 -20.22 34.43 3.61
CA ASP A 66 -19.26 35.47 3.98
C ASP A 66 -18.53 36.04 2.75
N LYS A 67 -17.64 37.02 2.99
CA LYS A 67 -16.93 37.75 1.92
C LYS A 67 -15.83 36.93 1.22
N ASN A 68 -15.40 35.82 1.80
CA ASN A 68 -14.37 34.97 1.23
C ASN A 68 -15.00 33.73 0.59
N LEU A 69 -15.96 33.10 1.28
CA LEU A 69 -16.56 31.83 0.91
C LEU A 69 -18.09 31.88 1.02
N ARG A 70 -18.76 31.35 -0.01
CA ARG A 70 -20.19 31.05 0.01
C ARG A 70 -20.40 29.56 -0.18
N VAL A 71 -21.26 28.96 0.63
CA VAL A 71 -21.61 27.53 0.57
C VAL A 71 -23.12 27.36 0.58
N GLN A 72 -23.62 26.58 -0.38
CA GLN A 72 -25.03 26.33 -0.60
C GLN A 72 -25.29 24.84 -0.81
N ARG A 73 -26.30 24.30 -0.13
CA ARG A 73 -26.85 22.97 -0.41
C ARG A 73 -28.03 23.10 -1.36
N CYS A 74 -28.02 22.31 -2.43
CA CYS A 74 -29.02 22.32 -3.47
C CYS A 74 -29.69 20.94 -3.55
N GLN A 75 -31.02 20.91 -3.54
CA GLN A 75 -31.81 19.69 -3.77
C GLN A 75 -32.68 19.86 -5.01
N TYR A 76 -32.60 18.92 -5.93
CA TYR A 76 -33.36 18.95 -7.18
C TYR A 76 -34.66 18.16 -7.03
N GLN A 77 -35.77 18.81 -7.33
CA GLN A 77 -37.07 18.14 -7.33
C GLN A 77 -37.28 17.35 -8.63
N GLN A 78 -38.05 16.26 -8.55
CA GLN A 78 -38.42 15.47 -9.72
C GLN A 78 -39.52 16.18 -10.52
N GLU A 79 -39.13 17.16 -11.32
CA GLU A 79 -40.02 17.94 -12.18
C GLU A 79 -40.16 17.34 -13.61
N ALA A 80 -40.79 18.12 -14.50
CA ALA A 80 -41.10 17.78 -15.88
C ALA A 80 -39.92 17.21 -16.68
N ARG A 81 -40.23 16.23 -17.52
CA ARG A 81 -39.29 15.63 -18.46
C ARG A 81 -39.03 16.57 -19.63
N GLN A 82 -37.76 16.74 -19.96
CA GLN A 82 -37.24 17.57 -21.05
C GLN A 82 -36.76 16.69 -22.19
N SER A 83 -36.93 17.18 -23.41
CA SER A 83 -36.26 16.60 -24.59
C SER A 83 -34.74 16.77 -24.47
N ALA A 84 -33.98 15.98 -25.24
CA ALA A 84 -32.52 16.09 -25.30
C ALA A 84 -32.05 17.53 -25.61
N GLN A 85 -32.75 18.25 -26.49
CA GLN A 85 -32.39 19.61 -26.88
C GLN A 85 -32.60 20.62 -25.73
N GLU A 86 -33.73 20.54 -25.03
CA GLU A 86 -34.03 21.42 -23.88
C GLU A 86 -33.07 21.17 -22.73
N PHE A 87 -32.79 19.90 -22.43
CA PHE A 87 -31.86 19.49 -21.39
C PHE A 87 -30.44 19.99 -21.69
N LEU A 88 -29.92 19.74 -22.90
CA LEU A 88 -28.59 20.18 -23.30
C LEU A 88 -28.48 21.71 -23.32
N TYR A 89 -29.55 22.42 -23.70
CA TYR A 89 -29.58 23.87 -23.62
C TYR A 89 -29.44 24.37 -22.18
N ALA A 90 -30.22 23.81 -21.23
CA ALA A 90 -30.13 24.15 -19.82
C ALA A 90 -28.75 23.81 -19.22
N PHE A 91 -28.25 22.60 -19.47
CA PHE A 91 -26.93 22.17 -19.01
C PHE A 91 -25.81 23.06 -19.58
N SER A 92 -25.90 23.44 -20.86
CA SER A 92 -24.92 24.33 -21.49
C SER A 92 -24.87 25.72 -20.84
N ARG A 93 -25.98 26.21 -20.26
CA ARG A 93 -25.99 27.49 -19.54
C ARG A 93 -25.23 27.39 -18.22
N GLU A 94 -25.40 26.30 -17.48
CA GLU A 94 -24.64 26.04 -16.24
C GLU A 94 -23.15 25.89 -16.55
N VAL A 95 -22.80 25.11 -17.57
CA VAL A 95 -21.41 24.92 -18.01
C VAL A 95 -20.76 26.24 -18.42
N ARG A 96 -21.50 27.14 -19.10
CA ARG A 96 -21.00 28.46 -19.52
C ARG A 96 -20.75 29.44 -18.38
N LEU A 97 -21.21 29.16 -17.15
CA LEU A 97 -20.83 29.94 -15.97
C LEU A 97 -19.33 29.78 -15.67
N PHE A 98 -18.77 28.61 -16.01
CA PHE A 98 -17.35 28.34 -15.92
C PHE A 98 -16.67 28.84 -17.20
N LYS A 99 -15.73 29.77 -17.04
CA LYS A 99 -14.80 30.17 -18.10
C LYS A 99 -13.87 29.01 -18.47
N ARG A 100 -13.45 28.23 -17.46
CA ARG A 100 -12.70 26.98 -17.62
C ARG A 100 -12.96 26.04 -16.45
N PHE A 101 -12.97 24.74 -16.71
CA PHE A 101 -12.93 23.71 -15.68
C PHE A 101 -11.47 23.39 -15.33
N LEU A 102 -11.20 23.25 -14.04
CA LEU A 102 -9.96 22.69 -13.48
C LEU A 102 -10.14 21.21 -13.16
N THR A 103 -11.35 20.82 -12.77
CA THR A 103 -11.73 19.44 -12.42
C THR A 103 -13.09 19.13 -13.03
N ALA A 104 -13.22 17.94 -13.61
CA ALA A 104 -14.48 17.39 -14.07
C ALA A 104 -14.47 15.87 -13.90
N ASP A 105 -14.81 15.40 -12.70
CA ASP A 105 -14.69 13.99 -12.34
C ASP A 105 -16.06 13.34 -12.15
N PHE A 106 -16.13 12.05 -12.49
CA PHE A 106 -17.34 11.24 -12.39
C PHE A 106 -16.98 9.87 -11.82
N GLN A 107 -17.61 9.51 -10.71
CA GLN A 107 -17.40 8.22 -10.04
C GLN A 107 -18.73 7.47 -9.96
N ILE A 108 -18.78 6.25 -10.51
CA ILE A 108 -19.97 5.40 -10.45
C ILE A 108 -20.03 4.78 -9.04
N THR A 109 -20.87 5.27 -8.15
CA THR A 109 -20.95 4.77 -6.76
C THR A 109 -21.94 3.63 -6.59
N GLY A 110 -22.84 3.44 -7.56
CA GLY A 110 -23.83 2.36 -7.56
C GLY A 110 -24.14 1.91 -8.98
N LEU A 111 -24.40 0.61 -9.16
CA LEU A 111 -24.82 0.04 -10.44
C LEU A 111 -25.82 -1.11 -10.20
N LYS A 112 -26.97 -1.05 -10.87
CA LYS A 112 -28.00 -2.09 -10.83
C LYS A 112 -28.54 -2.38 -12.23
N GLY A 113 -28.99 -3.62 -12.46
CA GLY A 113 -29.57 -4.07 -13.74
C GLY A 113 -28.74 -5.15 -14.43
N SER A 114 -29.13 -5.51 -15.65
CA SER A 114 -28.51 -6.57 -16.44
C SER A 114 -28.57 -6.28 -17.94
N VAL A 115 -27.70 -6.93 -18.73
CA VAL A 115 -27.70 -6.85 -20.19
C VAL A 115 -28.08 -8.22 -20.79
N PRO A 116 -29.01 -8.30 -21.77
CA PRO A 116 -29.76 -7.19 -22.38
C PRO A 116 -30.82 -6.63 -21.42
N GLY A 117 -30.92 -5.30 -21.31
CA GLY A 117 -31.80 -4.62 -20.37
C GLY A 117 -31.37 -3.18 -20.08
N ARG A 118 -31.97 -2.58 -19.03
CA ARG A 118 -31.59 -1.25 -18.53
C ARG A 118 -30.54 -1.39 -17.42
N LEU A 119 -29.56 -0.49 -17.42
CA LEU A 119 -28.63 -0.31 -16.31
C LEU A 119 -28.89 1.03 -15.63
N LEU A 120 -29.03 1.02 -14.31
CA LEU A 120 -29.15 2.22 -13.49
C LEU A 120 -27.82 2.44 -12.76
N THR A 121 -27.17 3.57 -13.02
CA THR A 121 -25.96 3.98 -12.29
C THR A 121 -26.25 5.17 -11.37
N GLN A 122 -25.70 5.14 -10.16
CA GLN A 122 -25.50 6.32 -9.33
C GLN A 122 -24.11 6.88 -9.64
N VAL A 123 -24.04 8.16 -9.97
CA VAL A 123 -22.79 8.84 -10.34
C VAL A 123 -22.60 10.03 -9.42
N ARG A 124 -21.52 10.04 -8.64
CA ARG A 124 -21.02 11.23 -7.96
C ARG A 124 -20.24 12.06 -8.98
N PHE A 125 -20.56 13.35 -9.11
CA PHE A 125 -19.81 14.27 -9.95
C PHE A 125 -19.09 15.33 -9.10
N GLU A 126 -17.97 15.82 -9.62
CA GLU A 126 -17.22 16.91 -9.03
C GLU A 126 -16.70 17.86 -10.10
N PHE A 127 -17.14 19.11 -10.00
CA PHE A 127 -16.70 20.19 -10.87
C PHE A 127 -15.96 21.22 -10.04
N VAL A 128 -14.78 21.62 -10.50
CA VAL A 128 -14.07 22.79 -9.98
C VAL A 128 -13.69 23.64 -11.17
N GLY A 129 -13.92 24.94 -11.10
CA GLY A 129 -13.55 25.83 -12.20
C GLY A 129 -13.55 27.29 -11.81
N GLU A 130 -13.15 28.12 -12.77
CA GLU A 130 -13.10 29.57 -12.65
C GLU A 130 -14.13 30.18 -13.58
N GLY A 131 -14.71 31.33 -13.23
CA GLY A 131 -15.81 31.92 -13.99
C GLY A 131 -16.03 33.41 -13.73
N GLU A 132 -17.06 33.97 -14.35
CA GLU A 132 -17.42 35.37 -14.11
C GLU A 132 -18.11 35.55 -12.76
N GLY A 133 -17.56 36.43 -11.91
CA GLY A 133 -18.11 36.71 -10.58
C GLY A 133 -17.67 35.78 -9.47
N PHE A 134 -16.68 34.91 -9.70
CA PHE A 134 -16.01 34.10 -8.68
C PHE A 134 -14.57 33.79 -9.06
N TYR A 135 -13.72 33.54 -8.07
CA TYR A 135 -12.36 33.07 -8.28
C TYR A 135 -12.36 31.57 -8.58
N ARG A 136 -12.91 30.77 -7.66
CA ARG A 136 -13.19 29.34 -7.88
C ARG A 136 -14.59 28.98 -7.41
N GLU A 137 -15.26 28.12 -8.15
CA GLU A 137 -16.49 27.44 -7.72
C GLU A 137 -16.25 25.93 -7.79
N GLN A 138 -16.63 25.24 -6.73
CA GLN A 138 -16.73 23.80 -6.64
C GLN A 138 -18.20 23.39 -6.58
N ARG A 139 -18.54 22.34 -7.30
CA ARG A 139 -19.84 21.66 -7.23
C ARG A 139 -19.62 20.17 -7.05
N VAL A 140 -20.17 19.62 -5.98
CA VAL A 140 -20.11 18.19 -5.66
C VAL A 140 -21.52 17.69 -5.49
N GLY A 141 -21.91 16.65 -6.23
CA GLY A 141 -23.27 16.14 -6.14
C GLY A 141 -23.47 14.76 -6.73
N ASN A 142 -24.73 14.35 -6.79
CA ASN A 142 -25.13 13.00 -7.19
C ASN A 142 -26.15 13.00 -8.32
N TRP A 143 -25.95 12.13 -9.31
CA TRP A 143 -26.87 11.85 -10.40
C TRP A 143 -27.31 10.39 -10.39
N LYS A 144 -28.55 10.15 -10.84
CA LYS A 144 -29.02 8.81 -11.27
C LYS A 144 -29.16 8.82 -12.78
N LEU A 145 -28.48 7.88 -13.43
CA LEU A 145 -28.43 7.76 -14.89
C LEU A 145 -28.94 6.38 -15.31
N GLU A 146 -29.87 6.34 -16.26
CA GLU A 146 -30.38 5.09 -16.84
C GLU A 146 -29.78 4.89 -18.23
N TRP A 147 -29.23 3.71 -18.50
CA TRP A 147 -28.54 3.36 -19.73
C TRP A 147 -29.20 2.18 -20.43
N THR A 148 -29.03 2.08 -21.75
CA THR A 148 -29.36 0.91 -22.55
C THR A 148 -28.14 0.44 -23.34
N ALA A 149 -28.02 -0.86 -23.56
CA ALA A 149 -27.00 -1.41 -24.45
C ALA A 149 -27.43 -1.21 -25.91
N ALA A 150 -26.58 -0.57 -26.70
CA ALA A 150 -26.66 -0.50 -28.16
C ALA A 150 -25.96 -1.71 -28.80
N SER A 151 -26.01 -1.82 -30.14
CA SER A 151 -25.29 -2.87 -30.88
C SER A 151 -23.78 -2.80 -30.62
N ALA A 152 -23.15 -3.96 -30.40
CA ALA A 152 -21.70 -4.12 -30.18
C ALA A 152 -21.11 -3.60 -28.84
N GLY A 153 -21.90 -3.57 -27.76
CA GLY A 153 -21.37 -3.33 -26.41
C GLY A 153 -21.12 -1.86 -26.06
N GLN A 154 -21.75 -0.93 -26.79
CA GLN A 154 -21.79 0.49 -26.45
C GLN A 154 -23.03 0.80 -25.60
N PHE A 155 -22.94 1.77 -24.68
CA PHE A 155 -24.07 2.22 -23.86
C PHE A 155 -24.56 3.59 -24.31
N GLU A 156 -25.88 3.75 -24.37
CA GLU A 156 -26.56 5.02 -24.62
C GLU A 156 -27.37 5.42 -23.39
N LEU A 157 -27.30 6.70 -23.03
CA LEU A 157 -27.99 7.29 -21.90
C LEU A 157 -29.43 7.61 -22.26
N MET A 158 -30.35 7.17 -21.41
CA MET A 158 -31.79 7.21 -21.63
C MET A 158 -32.49 8.18 -20.70
N GLN A 159 -32.06 8.23 -19.43
CA GLN A 159 -32.57 9.17 -18.45
C GLN A 159 -31.44 9.75 -17.60
N TRP A 160 -31.56 11.04 -17.29
CA TRP A 160 -30.63 11.74 -16.40
C TRP A 160 -31.41 12.46 -15.31
N HIS A 161 -31.18 12.08 -14.06
CA HIS A 161 -31.78 12.70 -12.88
C HIS A 161 -30.70 13.31 -11.99
N ALA A 162 -30.68 14.64 -11.85
CA ALA A 162 -29.93 15.28 -10.78
C ALA A 162 -30.64 15.03 -9.43
N GLN A 163 -29.90 14.74 -8.36
CA GLN A 163 -30.46 14.50 -7.03
C GLN A 163 -30.20 15.70 -6.12
N ASP A 164 -28.92 15.96 -5.87
CA ASP A 164 -28.45 16.97 -4.92
C ASP A 164 -27.05 17.43 -5.32
N GLU A 165 -26.66 18.60 -4.83
CA GLU A 165 -25.27 19.06 -4.85
C GLU A 165 -24.98 20.07 -3.73
N VAL A 166 -23.70 20.18 -3.36
CA VAL A 166 -23.13 21.29 -2.61
C VAL A 166 -22.42 22.19 -3.61
N ARG A 167 -22.73 23.49 -3.57
CA ARG A 167 -22.02 24.55 -4.32
C ARG A 167 -21.22 25.38 -3.35
N SER A 168 -19.90 25.42 -3.53
CA SER A 168 -19.00 26.26 -2.75
C SER A 168 -18.23 27.19 -3.67
N ARG A 169 -18.11 28.46 -3.28
CA ARG A 169 -17.57 29.52 -4.14
C ARG A 169 -16.68 30.46 -3.35
N SER A 170 -15.45 30.62 -3.81
CA SER A 170 -14.54 31.66 -3.35
C SER A 170 -14.49 32.83 -4.33
N PHE A 171 -14.26 34.03 -3.81
CA PHE A 171 -14.20 35.26 -4.62
C PHE A 171 -12.78 35.78 -4.85
N ARG A 172 -11.81 35.21 -4.12
CA ARG A 172 -10.38 35.50 -4.19
C ARG A 172 -9.59 34.25 -3.77
N PRO A 173 -8.27 34.19 -3.96
CA PRO A 173 -7.46 33.08 -3.43
C PRO A 173 -7.58 32.97 -1.90
N CYS A 174 -7.94 31.80 -1.41
CA CYS A 174 -8.02 31.50 0.03
C CYS A 174 -6.69 31.01 0.58
N PHE A 175 -6.00 30.16 -0.18
CA PHE A 175 -4.63 29.73 0.09
C PHE A 175 -3.70 30.06 -1.07
N LEU A 176 -2.45 30.39 -0.74
CA LEU A 176 -1.37 30.56 -1.72
C LEU A 176 -0.27 29.54 -1.46
N ASP A 177 0.19 28.86 -2.50
CA ASP A 177 1.42 28.09 -2.43
C ASP A 177 2.63 29.04 -2.43
N ILE A 178 3.36 29.04 -1.31
CA ILE A 178 4.53 29.88 -1.08
C ILE A 178 5.83 29.06 -1.05
N THR A 179 5.77 27.76 -1.36
CA THR A 179 6.89 26.83 -1.17
C THR A 179 8.16 27.29 -1.86
N ALA A 180 8.07 27.71 -3.12
CA ALA A 180 9.24 28.18 -3.86
C ALA A 180 9.74 29.55 -3.38
N ALA A 181 8.87 30.40 -2.81
CA ALA A 181 9.31 31.64 -2.17
C ALA A 181 10.03 31.35 -0.84
N ALA A 182 9.50 30.42 -0.05
CA ALA A 182 10.02 30.04 1.25
C ALA A 182 11.32 29.23 1.17
N LEU A 183 11.39 28.26 0.25
CA LEU A 183 12.47 27.27 0.16
C LEU A 183 13.35 27.39 -1.09
N GLY A 184 12.98 28.24 -2.07
CA GLY A 184 13.63 28.30 -3.38
C GLY A 184 15.12 28.67 -3.37
N ALA A 185 15.59 29.32 -2.31
CA ALA A 185 17.01 29.63 -2.12
C ALA A 185 17.85 28.42 -1.67
N ASN A 186 17.21 27.34 -1.20
CA ASN A 186 17.88 26.13 -0.74
C ASN A 186 18.10 25.17 -1.90
N ALA A 187 19.35 24.73 -2.11
CA ALA A 187 19.69 23.77 -3.16
C ALA A 187 18.87 22.47 -3.03
N SER A 188 18.68 22.00 -1.79
CA SER A 188 17.93 20.79 -1.45
C SER A 188 16.47 20.82 -1.91
N TYR A 189 15.83 22.00 -1.92
CA TYR A 189 14.48 22.14 -2.45
C TYR A 189 14.44 21.75 -3.93
N SER A 190 15.28 22.40 -4.75
CA SER A 190 15.33 22.16 -6.20
C SER A 190 15.85 20.77 -6.59
N SER A 191 16.83 20.24 -5.86
CA SER A 191 17.48 18.97 -6.21
C SER A 191 16.78 17.73 -5.65
N GLN A 192 16.08 17.86 -4.52
CA GLN A 192 15.44 16.75 -3.80
C GLN A 192 13.91 16.85 -3.77
N LEU A 193 13.37 17.94 -3.19
CA LEU A 193 11.96 18.01 -2.79
C LEU A 193 10.98 18.23 -3.96
N LEU A 194 11.43 18.70 -5.12
CA LEU A 194 10.56 18.79 -6.30
C LEU A 194 10.22 17.43 -6.92
N ARG A 195 10.97 16.38 -6.58
CA ARG A 195 10.87 15.05 -7.20
C ARG A 195 10.20 14.06 -6.27
N GLY A 196 9.16 13.39 -6.74
CA GLY A 196 8.44 12.37 -5.96
C GLY A 196 9.14 11.01 -5.90
N SER A 197 8.54 10.08 -5.16
CA SER A 197 9.07 8.72 -4.92
C SER A 197 9.32 7.94 -6.21
N ASP A 198 8.48 8.09 -7.24
CA ASP A 198 8.66 7.38 -8.51
C ASP A 198 9.86 7.87 -9.33
N TYR A 199 10.22 9.15 -9.21
CA TYR A 199 11.47 9.67 -9.78
C TYR A 199 12.65 8.97 -9.09
N TRP A 200 12.68 8.97 -7.76
CA TRP A 200 13.79 8.40 -6.99
C TRP A 200 13.89 6.88 -7.14
N ARG A 201 12.77 6.16 -7.19
CA ARG A 201 12.72 4.72 -7.53
C ARG A 201 13.24 4.40 -8.94
N THR A 202 13.24 5.38 -9.84
CA THR A 202 13.78 5.23 -11.20
C THR A 202 15.29 5.46 -11.24
N VAL A 203 15.83 6.30 -10.36
CA VAL A 203 17.23 6.76 -10.37
C VAL A 203 18.10 6.03 -9.35
N LEU A 204 17.57 5.75 -8.15
CA LEU A 204 18.30 5.13 -7.07
C LEU A 204 18.32 3.61 -7.22
N ASP A 205 19.41 3.03 -6.75
CA ASP A 205 19.52 1.60 -6.55
C ASP A 205 18.50 1.13 -5.50
N GLY A 206 17.72 0.09 -5.81
CA GLY A 206 16.78 -0.55 -4.89
C GLY A 206 17.43 -1.12 -3.62
N ALA A 207 18.75 -1.36 -3.63
CA ALA A 207 19.51 -1.72 -2.43
C ALA A 207 19.47 -0.65 -1.33
N SER A 208 19.14 0.61 -1.68
CA SER A 208 18.89 1.66 -0.70
C SER A 208 17.74 1.34 0.25
N GLY A 209 16.80 0.47 -0.16
CA GLY A 209 15.58 0.19 0.58
C GLY A 209 14.44 1.16 0.28
N ILE A 210 14.55 1.99 -0.77
CA ILE A 210 13.44 2.82 -1.25
C ILE A 210 12.28 1.92 -1.70
N ASP A 211 11.07 2.26 -1.27
CA ASP A 211 9.86 1.48 -1.55
C ASP A 211 8.78 2.29 -2.29
N ILE A 212 7.77 1.60 -2.82
CA ILE A 212 6.68 2.19 -3.59
C ILE A 212 5.70 3.02 -2.75
N TYR A 213 5.50 2.69 -1.48
CA TYR A 213 4.40 3.24 -0.68
C TYR A 213 4.71 4.66 -0.20
N GLY A 214 5.97 4.94 0.12
CA GLY A 214 6.45 6.28 0.46
C GLY A 214 5.72 6.90 1.65
N HIS A 215 5.61 6.14 2.74
CA HIS A 215 5.01 6.59 4.00
C HIS A 215 6.02 7.44 4.77
N ASN A 216 6.10 8.73 4.46
CA ASN A 216 7.02 9.66 5.11
C ASN A 216 6.28 10.92 5.57
N GLY A 217 6.57 11.35 6.79
CA GLY A 217 5.90 12.42 7.53
C GLY A 217 6.56 13.80 7.46
N VAL A 218 5.92 14.74 8.15
CA VAL A 218 6.41 16.11 8.37
C VAL A 218 6.05 16.57 9.77
N SER A 219 6.98 17.29 10.41
CA SER A 219 6.84 17.77 11.78
C SER A 219 7.31 19.21 11.88
N VAL A 220 6.67 19.97 12.75
CA VAL A 220 7.07 21.35 13.06
C VAL A 220 7.29 21.54 14.55
N GLY A 221 8.15 22.50 14.90
CA GLY A 221 8.43 22.88 16.28
C GLY A 221 9.61 23.85 16.38
N ASP A 222 9.53 24.80 17.31
CA ASP A 222 10.60 25.75 17.65
C ASP A 222 11.76 25.06 18.39
N ILE A 223 12.81 24.67 17.64
CA ILE A 223 13.94 23.92 18.21
C ILE A 223 15.02 24.81 18.80
N ASP A 224 15.11 26.07 18.40
CA ASP A 224 16.14 27.01 18.86
C ASP A 224 15.63 28.09 19.83
N GLY A 225 14.32 28.13 20.07
CA GLY A 225 13.66 28.98 21.05
C GLY A 225 13.47 30.42 20.60
N ASP A 226 13.52 30.69 19.28
CA ASP A 226 13.38 32.04 18.72
C ASP A 226 11.91 32.45 18.48
N GLY A 227 10.97 31.54 18.71
CA GLY A 227 9.53 31.76 18.60
C GLY A 227 8.96 31.50 17.21
N PHE A 228 9.73 30.91 16.29
CA PHE A 228 9.26 30.46 14.99
C PHE A 228 9.47 28.94 14.84
N ASP A 229 8.47 28.22 14.35
CA ASP A 229 8.59 26.78 14.17
C ASP A 229 9.48 26.41 12.98
N GLU A 230 10.41 25.48 13.20
CA GLU A 230 11.16 24.77 12.17
C GLU A 230 10.31 23.75 11.43
N ILE A 231 10.74 23.34 10.23
CA ILE A 231 10.13 22.24 9.47
C ILE A 231 11.13 21.09 9.34
N TYR A 232 10.76 19.91 9.88
CA TYR A 232 11.47 18.66 9.68
C TYR A 232 10.71 17.73 8.73
N VAL A 233 11.37 17.31 7.64
CA VAL A 233 10.79 16.53 6.55
C VAL A 233 11.43 15.15 6.50
N CYS A 234 10.63 14.11 6.75
CA CYS A 234 11.06 12.72 6.63
C CYS A 234 11.12 12.28 5.16
N GLN A 235 12.05 11.38 4.84
CA GLN A 235 12.36 10.98 3.47
C GLN A 235 12.46 9.45 3.30
N PRO A 236 12.19 8.95 2.08
CA PRO A 236 12.48 7.56 1.72
C PRO A 236 13.97 7.23 1.86
N ALA A 237 14.28 5.93 1.95
CA ALA A 237 15.66 5.48 2.06
C ALA A 237 16.55 5.96 0.88
N GLY A 238 17.80 6.26 1.17
CA GLY A 238 18.78 6.79 0.22
C GLY A 238 18.70 8.32 0.04
N LEU A 239 17.71 8.99 0.63
CA LEU A 239 17.58 10.44 0.63
C LEU A 239 17.69 10.95 2.08
N PRO A 240 18.44 12.03 2.34
CA PRO A 240 18.55 12.56 3.69
C PRO A 240 17.23 13.26 4.07
N ASN A 241 16.74 13.00 5.28
CA ASN A 241 15.75 13.87 5.93
C ASN A 241 16.22 15.34 5.91
N ARG A 242 15.27 16.28 5.91
CA ARG A 242 15.59 17.72 5.82
C ARG A 242 15.10 18.49 7.03
N LEU A 243 15.93 19.38 7.57
CA LEU A 243 15.57 20.32 8.63
C LEU A 243 15.74 21.75 8.11
N PHE A 244 14.63 22.50 8.08
CA PHE A 244 14.58 23.88 7.61
C PHE A 244 14.31 24.83 8.77
N ARG A 245 15.28 25.72 9.05
CA ARG A 245 15.20 26.80 10.03
C ARG A 245 14.35 27.94 9.52
N ASN A 246 13.35 28.35 10.28
CA ASN A 246 12.54 29.51 9.95
C ASN A 246 13.30 30.80 10.30
N ARG A 247 13.27 31.80 9.41
CA ARG A 247 13.91 33.10 9.66
C ARG A 247 12.94 34.16 10.21
N GLY A 248 11.65 33.85 10.27
CA GLY A 248 10.57 34.78 10.63
C GLY A 248 10.24 35.81 9.55
N ASP A 249 10.92 35.78 8.40
CA ASP A 249 10.68 36.67 7.25
C ASP A 249 9.97 35.97 6.08
N GLY A 250 9.42 34.77 6.34
CA GLY A 250 8.78 33.91 5.34
C GLY A 250 9.76 33.09 4.50
N THR A 251 11.07 33.11 4.81
CA THR A 251 12.10 32.26 4.17
C THR A 251 12.75 31.31 5.17
N PHE A 252 13.35 30.23 4.66
CA PHE A 252 13.99 29.20 5.49
C PHE A 252 15.42 28.88 5.06
N ASP A 253 16.24 28.44 6.01
CA ASP A 253 17.57 27.88 5.80
C ASP A 253 17.58 26.36 5.96
N ASP A 254 18.12 25.62 4.98
CA ASP A 254 18.46 24.21 5.16
C ASP A 254 19.66 24.06 6.11
N ILE A 255 19.40 23.60 7.34
CA ILE A 255 20.39 23.38 8.38
C ILE A 255 20.72 21.90 8.60
N THR A 256 20.28 21.01 7.70
CA THR A 256 20.38 19.55 7.83
C THR A 256 21.80 19.05 8.14
N ASP A 257 22.80 19.59 7.44
CA ASP A 257 24.19 19.14 7.59
C ASP A 257 24.80 19.64 8.89
N VAL A 258 24.47 20.87 9.31
CA VAL A 258 25.01 21.47 10.55
C VAL A 258 24.32 20.93 11.79
N SER A 259 23.05 20.52 11.70
CA SER A 259 22.30 19.90 12.79
C SER A 259 22.68 18.43 13.00
N GLY A 260 23.22 17.76 11.97
CA GLY A 260 23.57 16.33 12.01
C GLY A 260 22.38 15.39 11.84
N THR A 261 21.23 15.90 11.37
CA THR A 261 19.95 15.16 11.34
C THR A 261 19.56 14.61 9.97
N GLY A 262 20.48 14.64 8.99
CA GLY A 262 20.28 14.13 7.62
C GLY A 262 20.27 12.60 7.50
N VAL A 263 19.35 11.92 8.17
CA VAL A 263 19.22 10.45 8.18
C VAL A 263 18.86 9.92 6.79
N LEU A 264 19.61 8.92 6.29
CA LEU A 264 19.42 8.29 4.96
C LEU A 264 18.56 7.02 5.00
N GLU A 265 18.26 6.49 6.18
CA GLU A 265 17.38 5.32 6.35
C GLU A 265 15.91 5.73 6.20
N ASN A 266 15.05 4.82 5.68
CA ASN A 266 13.63 5.11 5.48
C ASN A 266 12.97 5.59 6.79
N THR A 267 12.47 6.81 6.79
CA THR A 267 11.92 7.46 7.99
C THR A 267 10.42 7.66 7.85
N ALA A 268 9.65 7.04 8.75
CA ALA A 268 8.20 7.16 8.78
C ALA A 268 7.77 8.55 9.28
N CYS A 269 8.10 8.90 10.52
CA CYS A 269 7.78 10.20 11.11
C CYS A 269 8.91 10.71 12.01
N ALA A 270 8.74 11.93 12.50
CA ALA A 270 9.56 12.51 13.54
C ALA A 270 8.69 13.18 14.61
N LEU A 271 9.20 13.27 15.82
CA LEU A 271 8.57 14.02 16.91
C LEU A 271 9.59 15.02 17.44
N ILE A 272 9.14 16.24 17.72
CA ILE A 272 9.97 17.31 18.28
C ILE A 272 9.39 17.63 19.66
N ALA A 273 10.15 17.34 20.73
CA ALA A 273 9.71 17.53 22.11
C ALA A 273 10.89 17.63 23.09
N ASP A 274 10.74 18.38 24.18
CA ASP A 274 11.70 18.42 25.30
C ASP A 274 11.59 17.12 26.13
N ILE A 275 12.37 16.10 25.74
CA ILE A 275 12.31 14.75 26.32
C ILE A 275 13.06 14.69 27.65
N ASN A 276 14.04 15.57 27.85
CA ASN A 276 14.91 15.57 29.01
C ASN A 276 14.56 16.66 30.06
N ASN A 277 13.51 17.46 29.80
CA ASN A 277 13.02 18.60 30.60
C ASN A 277 14.05 19.72 30.83
N ASP A 278 15.06 19.86 29.94
CA ASP A 278 16.10 20.89 30.03
C ASP A 278 15.69 22.24 29.44
N GLY A 279 14.53 22.30 28.80
CA GLY A 279 13.94 23.47 28.19
C GLY A 279 14.17 23.61 26.69
N GLN A 280 14.93 22.70 26.08
CA GLN A 280 15.19 22.66 24.64
C GLN A 280 14.48 21.46 24.03
N GLN A 281 13.93 21.63 22.82
CA GLN A 281 13.23 20.56 22.17
C GLN A 281 14.21 19.60 21.48
N ASP A 282 14.12 18.32 21.82
CA ASP A 282 14.84 17.20 21.22
C ASP A 282 14.11 16.67 19.98
N LEU A 283 14.82 15.88 19.16
CA LEU A 283 14.28 15.26 17.95
C LEU A 283 14.28 13.73 18.07
N ILE A 284 13.12 13.12 17.88
CA ILE A 284 12.97 11.66 17.73
C ILE A 284 12.69 11.38 16.27
N VAL A 285 13.50 10.51 15.65
CA VAL A 285 13.34 10.10 14.25
C VAL A 285 12.94 8.63 14.21
N VAL A 286 11.76 8.34 13.67
CA VAL A 286 11.19 6.99 13.64
C VAL A 286 11.49 6.36 12.29
N ARG A 287 12.57 5.57 12.22
CA ARG A 287 12.89 4.77 11.02
C ARG A 287 12.04 3.53 11.00
N THR A 288 11.85 2.96 9.81
CA THR A 288 11.12 1.69 9.64
C THR A 288 11.68 0.53 10.47
N ASN A 289 12.98 0.53 10.75
CA ASN A 289 13.68 -0.50 11.54
C ASN A 289 13.91 -0.11 13.01
N GLY A 290 13.37 1.02 13.48
CA GLY A 290 13.41 1.45 14.88
C GLY A 290 13.80 2.92 15.08
N PRO A 291 13.48 3.49 16.24
CA PRO A 291 13.65 4.92 16.52
C PRO A 291 15.12 5.33 16.76
N LEU A 292 15.40 6.62 16.55
CA LEU A 292 16.62 7.33 16.93
C LEU A 292 16.25 8.52 17.81
N LEU A 293 17.08 8.80 18.82
CA LEU A 293 16.97 10.00 19.65
C LEU A 293 18.14 10.94 19.36
N PHE A 294 17.83 12.19 19.10
CA PHE A 294 18.76 13.29 18.91
C PHE A 294 18.50 14.32 20.00
N LEU A 295 19.42 14.42 20.96
CA LEU A 295 19.33 15.37 22.05
C LEU A 295 19.83 16.74 21.58
N ASN A 296 19.06 17.79 21.85
CA ASN A 296 19.45 19.17 21.59
C ASN A 296 20.44 19.63 22.66
N HIS A 297 21.52 20.27 22.25
CA HIS A 297 22.57 20.76 23.16
C HIS A 297 22.82 22.27 23.02
N GLY A 298 21.91 22.99 22.38
CA GLY A 298 21.98 24.42 22.17
C GLY A 298 21.63 24.81 20.74
N GLY A 299 20.60 25.65 20.60
CA GLY A 299 20.16 26.20 19.32
C GLY A 299 19.74 25.08 18.36
N THR A 300 20.47 24.94 17.24
CA THR A 300 20.13 24.02 16.15
C THR A 300 20.99 22.76 16.09
N SER A 301 21.81 22.50 17.12
CA SER A 301 22.79 21.40 17.14
C SER A 301 22.30 20.22 17.96
N PHE A 302 22.35 19.02 17.35
CA PHE A 302 21.93 17.78 18.01
C PHE A 302 23.08 16.79 18.21
N ARG A 303 22.96 15.94 19.22
CA ARG A 303 23.78 14.73 19.40
C ARG A 303 22.90 13.51 19.48
N GLN A 304 23.25 12.51 18.69
CA GLN A 304 22.55 11.23 18.73
C GLN A 304 22.82 10.45 20.03
N ALA A 305 21.76 9.87 20.59
CA ALA A 305 21.78 8.91 21.71
C ALA A 305 21.43 7.50 21.18
N PRO A 306 22.41 6.73 20.67
CA PRO A 306 22.16 5.50 19.91
C PRO A 306 21.54 4.35 20.73
N ASP A 307 21.71 4.41 22.06
CA ASP A 307 21.27 3.38 23.00
C ASP A 307 20.00 3.75 23.77
N ALA A 308 19.31 4.83 23.36
CA ALA A 308 18.19 5.40 24.11
C ALA A 308 17.05 4.39 24.32
N PHE A 309 16.70 3.57 23.33
CA PHE A 309 15.50 2.71 23.39
C PHE A 309 15.84 1.27 23.76
N LYS A 310 15.33 0.78 24.90
CA LYS A 310 15.51 -0.59 25.40
C LYS A 310 14.21 -1.40 25.27
N PHE A 311 14.08 -2.10 24.15
CA PHE A 311 12.95 -2.99 23.87
C PHE A 311 13.03 -4.31 24.65
N ALA A 312 11.89 -4.83 25.13
CA ALA A 312 11.85 -6.08 25.88
C ALA A 312 11.90 -7.33 24.97
N SER A 313 11.56 -7.15 23.69
CA SER A 313 11.59 -8.18 22.65
C SER A 313 12.35 -7.68 21.41
N PRO A 314 12.88 -8.58 20.56
CA PRO A 314 13.42 -8.17 19.27
C PRO A 314 12.41 -7.36 18.46
N LEU A 315 12.89 -6.34 17.77
CA LEU A 315 12.05 -5.54 16.89
C LEU A 315 11.53 -6.39 15.74
N LEU A 316 10.21 -6.47 15.63
CA LEU A 316 9.52 -7.19 14.57
C LEU A 316 8.61 -6.22 13.84
N GLY A 317 8.77 -6.15 12.53
CA GLY A 317 7.95 -5.31 11.66
C GLY A 317 8.38 -3.85 11.56
N THR A 318 7.63 -3.12 10.76
CA THR A 318 7.90 -1.75 10.33
C THR A 318 7.23 -0.75 11.26
N PHE A 319 8.00 0.18 11.82
CA PHE A 319 7.47 1.32 12.57
C PHE A 319 6.77 2.30 11.62
N THR A 320 5.56 2.72 11.98
CA THR A 320 4.64 3.45 11.09
C THR A 320 3.91 4.62 11.77
N GLY A 321 4.10 4.84 13.07
CA GLY A 321 3.52 5.97 13.78
C GLY A 321 4.09 6.11 15.18
N ALA A 322 4.01 7.33 15.73
CA ALA A 322 4.40 7.60 17.11
C ALA A 322 3.64 8.81 17.66
N ALA A 323 3.33 8.79 18.95
CA ALA A 323 2.75 9.91 19.68
C ALA A 323 3.27 9.94 21.12
N ILE A 324 3.31 11.14 21.71
CA ILE A 324 3.91 11.39 23.03
C ILE A 324 2.85 11.81 24.04
N ALA A 325 2.94 11.27 25.26
CA ALA A 325 2.22 11.76 26.44
C ALA A 325 2.98 11.43 27.72
N ASP A 326 2.72 12.18 28.80
CA ASP A 326 3.12 11.83 30.17
C ASP A 326 2.05 10.90 30.76
N TYR A 327 2.14 9.59 30.44
CA TYR A 327 1.01 8.67 30.67
C TYR A 327 0.80 8.32 32.14
N ASP A 328 1.87 8.34 32.94
CA ASP A 328 1.84 8.07 34.38
C ASP A 328 1.93 9.34 35.24
N ARG A 329 1.89 10.52 34.59
CA ARG A 329 1.85 11.86 35.21
C ARG A 329 3.05 12.12 36.11
N ASP A 330 4.19 11.58 35.71
CA ASP A 330 5.43 11.63 36.47
C ASP A 330 6.29 12.87 36.13
N GLY A 331 5.79 13.70 35.19
CA GLY A 331 6.38 14.93 34.69
C GLY A 331 7.26 14.75 33.46
N TRP A 332 7.43 13.52 32.96
CA TRP A 332 8.30 13.19 31.84
C TRP A 332 7.51 12.61 30.68
N LEU A 333 7.96 12.90 29.47
CA LEU A 333 7.30 12.47 28.25
C LEU A 333 7.66 11.02 27.91
N ASP A 334 6.65 10.20 27.68
CA ASP A 334 6.73 8.81 27.22
C ASP A 334 6.22 8.68 25.78
N ILE A 335 6.57 7.57 25.12
CA ILE A 335 6.33 7.42 23.67
C ILE A 335 5.60 6.12 23.40
N TYR A 336 4.53 6.19 22.62
CA TYR A 336 3.88 5.02 22.04
C TYR A 336 4.27 4.90 20.55
N PHE A 337 4.64 3.69 20.12
CA PHE A 337 5.03 3.39 18.74
C PHE A 337 4.05 2.41 18.09
N CYS A 338 3.53 2.77 16.92
CA CYS A 338 2.72 1.90 16.08
C CYS A 338 3.59 1.09 15.10
N LEU A 339 3.23 -0.18 14.89
CA LEU A 339 3.87 -1.10 13.97
C LEU A 339 2.84 -1.72 13.03
N TYR A 340 3.21 -1.88 11.76
CA TYR A 340 2.26 -2.27 10.71
C TYR A 340 2.53 -3.66 10.12
N ALA A 341 3.69 -3.90 9.50
CA ALA A 341 3.94 -5.13 8.74
C ALA A 341 5.31 -5.72 9.02
N TYR A 342 5.44 -7.05 9.00
CA TYR A 342 6.73 -7.75 8.97
C TYR A 342 7.47 -7.43 7.64
N TYR A 343 8.80 -7.25 7.66
CA TYR A 343 9.61 -6.90 6.48
C TYR A 343 9.46 -7.92 5.33
N GLN A 344 9.44 -7.44 4.08
CA GLN A 344 8.80 -8.13 2.95
C GLN A 344 9.69 -8.27 1.70
N GLY A 345 9.78 -9.51 1.19
CA GLY A 345 10.23 -9.89 -0.16
C GLY A 345 9.10 -10.58 -0.95
N THR A 346 9.31 -10.89 -2.22
CA THR A 346 8.24 -11.31 -3.18
C THR A 346 7.45 -12.57 -2.80
N ASP A 347 7.96 -13.45 -1.94
CA ASP A 347 7.29 -14.67 -1.47
C ASP A 347 7.05 -14.68 0.06
N GLN A 348 7.24 -13.54 0.72
CA GLN A 348 7.53 -13.47 2.16
C GLN A 348 6.53 -12.61 2.95
N TYR A 349 5.46 -12.15 2.30
CA TYR A 349 4.41 -11.34 2.93
C TYR A 349 3.55 -12.18 3.88
N LYS A 350 3.39 -11.71 5.12
CA LYS A 350 2.23 -12.07 5.94
C LYS A 350 1.10 -11.11 5.60
N TYR A 351 0.15 -11.58 4.80
CA TYR A 351 -1.05 -10.82 4.47
C TYR A 351 -2.00 -10.73 5.67
N PRO A 352 -2.72 -9.61 5.80
CA PRO A 352 -3.71 -9.44 6.87
C PRO A 352 -4.81 -10.51 6.74
N LEU A 353 -5.09 -11.23 7.82
CA LEU A 353 -5.92 -12.43 7.75
C LEU A 353 -6.82 -12.61 8.99
N PRO A 354 -8.16 -12.66 8.84
CA PRO A 354 -8.92 -12.27 7.64
C PRO A 354 -8.83 -10.75 7.40
N TYR A 355 -9.08 -10.27 6.17
CA TYR A 355 -8.97 -8.86 5.82
C TYR A 355 -9.75 -7.93 6.77
N PHE A 356 -10.97 -8.30 7.14
CA PHE A 356 -11.84 -7.46 7.95
C PHE A 356 -11.53 -7.46 9.45
N ASP A 357 -10.67 -8.36 9.95
CA ASP A 357 -10.34 -8.49 11.39
C ASP A 357 -8.94 -9.10 11.61
N ALA A 358 -7.92 -8.63 10.89
CA ALA A 358 -6.60 -9.25 10.96
C ALA A 358 -5.95 -9.08 12.35
N GLN A 359 -5.45 -10.18 12.92
CA GLN A 359 -4.80 -10.25 14.25
C GLN A 359 -3.36 -10.78 14.20
N ASN A 360 -2.81 -10.86 12.99
CA ASN A 360 -1.49 -11.43 12.70
C ASN A 360 -0.41 -10.38 12.41
N GLY A 361 -0.63 -9.12 12.83
CA GLY A 361 0.33 -8.02 12.72
C GLY A 361 1.43 -8.05 13.79
N PRO A 362 2.47 -7.21 13.67
CA PRO A 362 3.47 -7.01 14.72
C PRO A 362 2.89 -6.26 15.93
N PRO A 363 3.43 -6.46 17.16
CA PRO A 363 2.98 -5.74 18.34
C PRO A 363 3.53 -4.31 18.40
N ASN A 364 2.71 -3.36 18.89
CA ASN A 364 3.12 -1.98 19.21
C ASN A 364 3.90 -1.91 20.54
N PHE A 365 4.55 -0.76 20.80
CA PHE A 365 5.35 -0.55 22.01
C PHE A 365 4.99 0.73 22.78
N LEU A 366 4.84 0.64 24.10
CA LEU A 366 4.91 1.79 25.02
C LEU A 366 6.29 1.86 25.67
N MET A 367 6.96 2.98 25.47
CA MET A 367 8.31 3.25 25.94
C MET A 367 8.28 4.32 27.03
N ARG A 368 8.57 3.91 28.27
CA ARG A 368 8.63 4.81 29.41
C ARG A 368 9.99 5.47 29.53
N ASN A 369 10.03 6.78 29.76
CA ASN A 369 11.24 7.56 30.00
C ASN A 369 11.82 7.30 31.39
N ASN A 370 13.09 6.89 31.45
CA ASN A 370 13.78 6.61 32.71
C ASN A 370 14.41 7.85 33.35
N ARG A 371 14.24 9.04 32.73
CA ARG A 371 14.75 10.34 33.21
C ARG A 371 16.28 10.47 33.17
N ASP A 372 16.93 9.60 32.42
CA ASP A 372 18.39 9.56 32.25
C ASP A 372 18.80 9.57 30.76
N GLY A 373 17.86 9.93 29.87
CA GLY A 373 18.05 9.89 28.42
C GLY A 373 17.84 8.51 27.80
N THR A 374 17.31 7.54 28.57
CA THR A 374 16.92 6.22 28.08
C THR A 374 15.44 5.94 28.29
N PHE A 375 14.92 5.01 27.51
CA PHE A 375 13.54 4.53 27.53
C PHE A 375 13.48 3.02 27.72
N LYS A 376 12.51 2.56 28.50
CA LYS A 376 12.25 1.15 28.76
C LYS A 376 10.88 0.75 28.23
N ASP A 377 10.83 -0.37 27.53
CA ASP A 377 9.57 -1.01 27.12
C ASP A 377 8.77 -1.48 28.35
N VAL A 378 7.57 -0.92 28.50
CA VAL A 378 6.61 -1.23 29.57
C VAL A 378 5.29 -1.78 29.02
N THR A 379 5.23 -2.14 27.74
CA THR A 379 3.99 -2.52 27.02
C THR A 379 3.19 -3.61 27.73
N GLN A 380 3.86 -4.66 28.21
CA GLN A 380 3.21 -5.74 28.95
C GLN A 380 2.80 -5.31 30.37
N GLN A 381 3.60 -4.45 31.03
CA GLN A 381 3.35 -3.99 32.40
C GLN A 381 2.17 -3.02 32.44
N SER A 382 2.02 -2.18 31.41
CA SER A 382 0.91 -1.24 31.27
C SER A 382 -0.37 -1.90 30.76
N GLY A 383 -0.33 -3.15 30.29
CA GLY A 383 -1.51 -3.83 29.75
C GLY A 383 -1.86 -3.44 28.31
N LEU A 384 -1.05 -2.61 27.64
CA LEU A 384 -1.19 -2.24 26.22
C LEU A 384 -0.83 -3.38 25.26
N ASN A 385 -0.42 -4.54 25.76
CA ASN A 385 -0.27 -5.76 24.98
C ASN A 385 -1.62 -6.46 24.66
N GLN A 386 -2.73 -5.98 25.20
CA GLN A 386 -4.08 -6.46 24.89
C GLN A 386 -4.51 -5.97 23.50
N ASN A 387 -4.98 -6.86 22.61
CA ASN A 387 -5.40 -6.54 21.24
C ASN A 387 -4.33 -5.83 20.39
N ASN A 388 -3.05 -6.08 20.70
CA ASN A 388 -1.91 -5.33 20.17
C ASN A 388 -1.26 -5.94 18.92
N THR A 389 -1.69 -7.10 18.43
CA THR A 389 -1.09 -7.75 17.24
C THR A 389 -1.81 -7.39 15.94
N ARG A 390 -2.03 -6.09 15.76
CA ARG A 390 -2.78 -5.52 14.63
C ARG A 390 -1.84 -4.85 13.63
N TYR A 391 -2.39 -4.34 12.54
CA TYR A 391 -1.66 -3.57 11.53
C TYR A 391 -1.86 -2.08 11.82
N SER A 392 -1.11 -1.52 12.76
CA SER A 392 -1.35 -0.17 13.29
C SER A 392 -0.60 0.90 12.51
N PHE A 393 -1.29 1.96 12.07
CA PHE A 393 -0.68 3.09 11.37
C PHE A 393 -0.49 4.31 12.26
N CYS A 394 -1.49 4.65 13.07
CA CYS A 394 -1.49 5.89 13.82
C CYS A 394 -2.12 5.68 15.21
N CYS A 395 -1.84 6.61 16.11
CA CYS A 395 -2.46 6.69 17.42
C CYS A 395 -2.55 8.16 17.84
N ALA A 396 -3.49 8.48 18.72
CA ALA A 396 -3.59 9.81 19.32
C ALA A 396 -3.99 9.73 20.79
N TRP A 397 -3.35 10.58 21.60
CA TRP A 397 -3.64 10.74 23.02
C TRP A 397 -4.78 11.74 23.25
N ASN A 398 -5.65 11.46 24.22
CA ASN A 398 -6.75 12.34 24.63
C ASN A 398 -7.23 11.95 26.04
N ASP A 399 -7.81 12.88 26.80
CA ASP A 399 -8.52 12.61 28.06
C ASP A 399 -10.03 12.52 27.74
N PHE A 400 -10.49 11.40 27.18
CA PHE A 400 -11.84 11.35 26.56
C PHE A 400 -12.95 11.36 27.62
N ASN A 401 -12.64 10.91 28.83
CA ASN A 401 -13.57 10.84 29.95
C ASN A 401 -13.43 12.03 30.93
N ASN A 402 -12.50 12.96 30.66
CA ASN A 402 -12.18 14.14 31.47
C ASN A 402 -11.73 13.84 32.91
N ASP A 403 -11.11 12.67 33.17
CA ASP A 403 -10.59 12.28 34.48
C ASP A 403 -9.17 12.79 34.78
N GLY A 404 -8.54 13.44 33.79
CA GLY A 404 -7.22 14.05 33.90
C GLY A 404 -6.07 13.07 33.63
N TRP A 405 -6.34 11.87 33.14
CA TRP A 405 -5.34 10.92 32.66
C TRP A 405 -5.40 10.78 31.13
N PRO A 406 -4.25 10.74 30.44
CA PRO A 406 -4.25 10.57 29.00
C PRO A 406 -4.59 9.12 28.63
N ASP A 407 -5.63 8.96 27.83
CA ASP A 407 -6.06 7.74 27.16
C ASP A 407 -5.52 7.68 25.73
N LEU A 408 -5.49 6.48 25.15
CA LEU A 408 -4.87 6.23 23.84
C LEU A 408 -5.85 5.58 22.87
N TYR A 409 -6.10 6.21 21.73
CA TYR A 409 -6.79 5.58 20.61
C TYR A 409 -5.79 5.12 19.54
N VAL A 410 -5.88 3.87 19.10
CA VAL A 410 -4.98 3.28 18.10
C VAL A 410 -5.80 2.84 16.89
N VAL A 411 -5.41 3.34 15.72
CA VAL A 411 -6.04 2.96 14.45
C VAL A 411 -5.26 1.88 13.72
N ASN A 412 -6.02 0.91 13.19
CA ASN A 412 -5.52 -0.28 12.51
C ASN A 412 -6.05 -0.31 11.07
N ASP A 413 -5.25 -0.71 10.09
CA ASP A 413 -5.70 -0.83 8.70
C ASP A 413 -6.72 -1.97 8.51
N PHE A 414 -6.59 -3.03 9.31
CA PHE A 414 -7.44 -4.21 9.22
C PHE A 414 -8.04 -4.53 10.59
N GLY A 415 -9.37 -4.59 10.68
CA GLY A 415 -10.09 -4.91 11.92
C GLY A 415 -10.41 -3.73 12.82
N ARG A 416 -10.85 -4.07 14.03
CA ARG A 416 -11.28 -3.09 15.04
C ARG A 416 -10.16 -2.10 15.40
N LYS A 417 -10.54 -0.86 15.69
CA LYS A 417 -9.68 0.11 16.40
C LYS A 417 -9.76 -0.11 17.91
N ASN A 418 -8.77 0.38 18.63
CA ASN A 418 -8.65 0.15 20.08
C ASN A 418 -8.67 1.49 20.81
N LEU A 419 -9.45 1.58 21.89
CA LEU A 419 -9.42 2.70 22.84
C LEU A 419 -8.93 2.16 24.18
N TYR A 420 -7.73 2.54 24.57
CA TYR A 420 -7.13 2.16 25.84
C TYR A 420 -7.37 3.27 26.86
N ARG A 421 -8.25 2.99 27.84
CA ARG A 421 -8.45 3.89 28.97
C ARG A 421 -7.35 3.70 30.00
N ASN A 422 -6.71 4.78 30.41
CA ASN A 422 -5.77 4.81 31.51
C ASN A 422 -6.50 4.60 32.85
N ASN A 423 -6.03 3.68 33.67
CA ASN A 423 -6.67 3.38 34.96
C ASN A 423 -6.13 4.26 36.11
N GLY A 424 -5.16 5.16 35.83
CA GLY A 424 -4.56 6.06 36.81
C GLY A 424 -3.51 5.41 37.73
N ASP A 425 -3.15 4.16 37.46
CA ASP A 425 -2.14 3.38 38.20
C ASP A 425 -0.97 2.92 37.31
N GLY A 426 -0.85 3.50 36.11
CA GLY A 426 0.12 3.14 35.08
C GLY A 426 -0.31 1.96 34.20
N THR A 427 -1.54 1.45 34.37
CA THR A 427 -2.12 0.40 33.51
C THR A 427 -3.28 0.91 32.65
N PHE A 428 -3.60 0.16 31.60
CA PHE A 428 -4.64 0.46 30.63
C PHE A 428 -5.62 -0.70 30.47
N SER A 429 -6.87 -0.35 30.14
CA SER A 429 -7.91 -1.29 29.73
C SER A 429 -8.40 -0.94 28.33
N ASP A 430 -8.47 -1.92 27.41
CA ASP A 430 -9.18 -1.71 26.14
C ASP A 430 -10.69 -1.62 26.40
N VAL A 431 -11.25 -0.44 26.15
CA VAL A 431 -12.65 -0.10 26.39
C VAL A 431 -13.40 0.28 25.10
N ALA A 432 -12.87 -0.03 23.92
CA ALA A 432 -13.44 0.47 22.67
C ALA A 432 -14.90 0.03 22.43
N ASP A 433 -15.24 -1.22 22.76
CA ASP A 433 -16.63 -1.72 22.69
C ASP A 433 -17.53 -0.98 23.69
N GLN A 434 -17.12 -0.91 24.96
CA GLN A 434 -17.90 -0.26 26.02
C GLN A 434 -18.10 1.25 25.78
N ALA A 435 -17.13 1.90 25.14
CA ALA A 435 -17.21 3.31 24.80
C ALA A 435 -17.96 3.56 23.47
N GLY A 436 -18.28 2.54 22.67
CA GLY A 436 -18.97 2.71 21.39
C GLY A 436 -18.07 3.24 20.27
N VAL A 437 -16.77 2.94 20.31
CA VAL A 437 -15.76 3.42 19.35
C VAL A 437 -15.07 2.33 18.55
N GLU A 438 -15.66 1.13 18.50
CA GLU A 438 -15.23 0.07 17.58
C GLU A 438 -15.55 0.45 16.13
N ASP A 439 -14.56 1.05 15.45
CA ASP A 439 -14.57 1.19 14.00
C ASP A 439 -13.78 0.05 13.34
N VAL A 440 -14.24 -0.42 12.19
CA VAL A 440 -13.62 -1.50 11.40
C VAL A 440 -13.23 -1.05 10.00
N GLY A 441 -13.25 0.26 9.70
CA GLY A 441 -12.72 0.80 8.45
C GLY A 441 -11.22 0.58 8.25
N ALA A 442 -10.67 0.93 7.08
CA ALA A 442 -9.23 0.85 6.83
C ALA A 442 -8.45 2.00 7.51
N GLY A 443 -8.22 1.91 8.82
CA GLY A 443 -7.80 3.04 9.65
C GLY A 443 -6.37 3.51 9.42
N MET A 444 -6.22 4.74 8.93
CA MET A 444 -4.93 5.37 8.61
C MET A 444 -4.55 6.53 9.54
N SER A 445 -5.54 7.35 9.92
CA SER A 445 -5.39 8.51 10.82
C SER A 445 -6.41 8.50 11.93
N VAL A 446 -6.10 9.22 12.99
CA VAL A 446 -7.04 9.64 14.00
C VAL A 446 -6.78 11.10 14.39
N CYS A 447 -7.84 11.88 14.58
CA CYS A 447 -7.77 13.17 15.26
C CYS A 447 -8.93 13.35 16.25
N TRP A 448 -8.68 14.16 17.27
CA TRP A 448 -9.62 14.54 18.32
C TRP A 448 -9.85 16.04 18.26
N PHE A 449 -11.11 16.49 18.25
CA PHE A 449 -11.42 17.92 18.21
C PHE A 449 -12.81 18.23 18.77
N ASP A 450 -12.98 19.43 19.37
CA ASP A 450 -14.27 19.91 19.89
C ASP A 450 -15.10 20.55 18.77
N GLY A 451 -15.75 19.72 17.95
CA GLY A 451 -16.45 20.16 16.73
C GLY A 451 -17.75 20.94 16.96
N ASP A 452 -18.43 20.67 18.08
CA ASP A 452 -19.68 21.32 18.47
C ASP A 452 -19.50 22.34 19.60
N ASN A 453 -18.27 22.59 20.03
CA ASN A 453 -17.90 23.48 21.13
C ASN A 453 -18.56 23.10 22.48
N SER A 454 -18.87 21.82 22.67
CA SER A 454 -19.42 21.29 23.91
C SER A 454 -18.39 21.20 25.03
N GLY A 455 -17.09 21.26 24.71
CA GLY A 455 -15.99 20.96 25.62
C GLY A 455 -15.71 19.47 25.75
N LYS A 456 -16.31 18.63 24.88
CA LYS A 456 -15.98 17.21 24.75
C LYS A 456 -15.51 16.95 23.33
N GLU A 457 -14.30 16.42 23.17
CA GLU A 457 -13.73 16.19 21.85
C GLU A 457 -14.41 14.99 21.15
N GLU A 458 -14.76 15.20 19.88
CA GLU A 458 -15.21 14.19 18.93
C GLU A 458 -14.00 13.43 18.37
N LEU A 459 -14.26 12.22 17.89
CA LEU A 459 -13.25 11.34 17.31
C LEU A 459 -13.48 11.19 15.81
N TYR A 460 -12.54 11.65 14.99
CA TYR A 460 -12.54 11.39 13.55
C TYR A 460 -11.48 10.37 13.16
N VAL A 461 -11.91 9.31 12.49
CA VAL A 461 -11.07 8.21 12.03
C VAL A 461 -11.03 8.25 10.51
N ALA A 462 -9.84 8.51 9.96
CA ALA A 462 -9.63 8.48 8.52
C ALA A 462 -9.48 7.02 8.05
N ASN A 463 -10.29 6.65 7.07
CA ASN A 463 -10.37 5.32 6.49
C ASN A 463 -10.29 5.38 4.94
N MET A 464 -10.55 4.26 4.28
CA MET A 464 -10.65 4.18 2.82
C MET A 464 -12.12 4.26 2.36
N TRP A 465 -12.41 5.23 1.49
CA TRP A 465 -13.58 5.22 0.61
C TRP A 465 -13.14 5.04 -0.84
N THR A 466 -13.81 4.15 -1.58
CA THR A 466 -13.67 4.08 -3.04
C THR A 466 -15.01 3.72 -3.69
N ALA A 467 -15.28 4.29 -4.87
CA ALA A 467 -16.52 3.98 -5.59
C ALA A 467 -16.66 2.47 -5.93
N PRO A 468 -15.60 1.74 -6.35
CA PRO A 468 -15.69 0.28 -6.49
C PRO A 468 -15.94 -0.45 -5.18
N GLY A 469 -15.42 0.01 -4.04
CA GLY A 469 -15.69 -0.59 -2.73
C GLY A 469 -17.16 -0.59 -2.37
N GLU A 470 -17.81 0.56 -2.51
CA GLU A 470 -19.26 0.71 -2.34
C GLU A 470 -20.05 -0.22 -3.28
N ARG A 471 -19.70 -0.24 -4.57
CA ARG A 471 -20.40 -1.07 -5.57
C ARG A 471 -20.21 -2.57 -5.35
N ILE A 472 -19.01 -3.01 -5.03
CA ILE A 472 -18.66 -4.43 -4.96
C ILE A 472 -19.12 -5.03 -3.64
N ALA A 473 -18.84 -4.37 -2.50
CA ALA A 473 -19.23 -4.87 -1.18
C ALA A 473 -20.76 -4.90 -0.96
N SER A 474 -21.52 -4.16 -1.78
CA SER A 474 -23.00 -4.15 -1.75
C SER A 474 -23.65 -5.23 -2.63
N GLN A 475 -22.90 -5.96 -3.46
CA GLN A 475 -23.46 -7.01 -4.32
C GLN A 475 -23.82 -8.27 -3.53
N GLU A 476 -24.85 -8.99 -3.98
CA GLU A 476 -25.24 -10.28 -3.38
C GLU A 476 -24.15 -11.34 -3.50
N SER A 477 -23.41 -11.33 -4.62
CA SER A 477 -22.28 -12.24 -4.87
C SER A 477 -21.07 -11.97 -3.96
N PHE A 478 -20.98 -10.80 -3.33
CA PHE A 478 -19.87 -10.47 -2.46
C PHE A 478 -19.95 -11.26 -1.15
N GLN A 479 -18.93 -12.10 -0.92
CA GLN A 479 -18.82 -12.96 0.26
C GLN A 479 -20.12 -13.77 0.48
N GLU A 480 -20.68 -14.36 -0.59
CA GLU A 480 -21.98 -15.07 -0.58
C GLU A 480 -22.07 -16.16 0.50
N ARG A 481 -20.93 -16.78 0.85
CA ARG A 481 -20.84 -17.83 1.89
C ARG A 481 -20.72 -17.26 3.32
N ALA A 482 -20.52 -15.96 3.49
CA ALA A 482 -20.37 -15.31 4.79
C ALA A 482 -21.73 -14.94 5.39
N ALA A 483 -21.82 -14.96 6.72
CA ALA A 483 -22.99 -14.46 7.43
C ALA A 483 -23.13 -12.93 7.26
N ASP A 484 -24.36 -12.43 7.31
CA ASP A 484 -24.64 -10.99 7.13
C ASP A 484 -23.87 -10.04 8.06
N PRO A 485 -23.60 -10.37 9.34
CA PRO A 485 -22.74 -9.55 10.20
C PRO A 485 -21.32 -9.37 9.63
N ILE A 486 -20.72 -10.43 9.07
CA ILE A 486 -19.38 -10.35 8.45
C ILE A 486 -19.45 -9.50 7.18
N ARG A 487 -20.48 -9.70 6.35
CA ARG A 487 -20.69 -8.86 5.15
C ARG A 487 -20.88 -7.38 5.52
N ALA A 488 -21.47 -7.09 6.68
CA ALA A 488 -21.62 -5.71 7.17
C ALA A 488 -20.27 -5.07 7.52
N LEU A 489 -19.31 -5.82 8.08
CA LEU A 489 -17.95 -5.33 8.35
C LEU A 489 -17.22 -4.94 7.06
N TYR A 490 -17.33 -5.77 6.01
CA TYR A 490 -16.77 -5.43 4.69
C TYR A 490 -17.44 -4.22 4.04
N ARG A 491 -18.75 -4.04 4.22
CA ARG A 491 -19.44 -2.82 3.78
C ARG A 491 -18.90 -1.61 4.52
N LYS A 492 -18.76 -1.67 5.85
CA LYS A 492 -18.15 -0.57 6.64
C LYS A 492 -16.72 -0.26 6.17
N HIS A 493 -15.93 -1.26 5.78
CA HIS A 493 -14.62 -1.06 5.16
C HIS A 493 -14.65 -0.26 3.85
N GLY A 494 -15.76 -0.29 3.09
CA GLY A 494 -15.94 0.47 1.85
C GLY A 494 -16.56 1.86 2.04
N MET A 495 -17.17 2.11 3.21
CA MET A 495 -17.96 3.31 3.52
C MET A 495 -17.14 4.57 3.79
N GLY A 496 -15.83 4.45 3.99
CA GLY A 496 -14.97 5.59 4.26
C GLY A 496 -14.83 5.94 5.73
N ASN A 497 -14.58 7.23 5.97
CA ASN A 497 -14.16 7.77 7.26
C ASN A 497 -15.29 7.71 8.29
N SER A 498 -14.95 7.77 9.57
CA SER A 498 -15.92 7.75 10.68
C SER A 498 -15.80 9.01 11.52
N LEU A 499 -16.93 9.59 11.94
CA LEU A 499 -17.01 10.63 12.96
C LEU A 499 -17.87 10.10 14.13
N LEU A 500 -17.24 9.97 15.29
CA LEU A 500 -17.86 9.46 16.50
C LEU A 500 -17.98 10.60 17.52
N ARG A 501 -19.21 10.88 17.98
CA ARG A 501 -19.51 11.98 18.90
C ARG A 501 -19.82 11.46 20.30
N PRO A 502 -19.20 12.01 21.36
CA PRO A 502 -19.50 11.61 22.73
C PRO A 502 -20.84 12.14 23.21
N ASP A 503 -21.55 11.37 24.02
CA ASP A 503 -22.75 11.79 24.73
C ASP A 503 -22.43 12.38 26.12
N ALA A 504 -23.47 12.75 26.86
CA ALA A 504 -23.32 13.29 28.21
C ALA A 504 -22.60 12.33 29.18
N LYS A 505 -22.70 11.01 28.96
CA LYS A 505 -22.09 9.96 29.80
C LYS A 505 -20.67 9.56 29.33
N GLY A 506 -20.24 10.04 28.16
CA GLY A 506 -18.91 9.73 27.58
C GLY A 506 -18.90 8.50 26.67
N SER A 507 -20.06 7.93 26.34
CA SER A 507 -20.19 6.92 25.28
C SER A 507 -20.31 7.62 23.92
N PHE A 508 -19.81 7.00 22.86
CA PHE A 508 -19.79 7.57 21.53
C PHE A 508 -20.89 6.99 20.63
N HIS A 509 -21.35 7.82 19.69
CA HIS A 509 -22.29 7.44 18.64
C HIS A 509 -21.69 7.78 17.28
N ASP A 510 -21.81 6.88 16.31
CA ASP A 510 -21.44 7.13 14.92
C ASP A 510 -22.43 8.13 14.30
N VAL A 511 -21.95 9.34 14.01
CA VAL A 511 -22.72 10.44 13.38
C VAL A 511 -22.24 10.72 11.95
N THR A 512 -21.49 9.80 11.36
CA THR A 512 -20.77 10.00 10.10
C THR A 512 -21.70 10.40 8.95
N ALA A 513 -22.83 9.70 8.83
CA ALA A 513 -23.79 9.91 7.74
C ALA A 513 -24.54 11.23 7.92
N GLU A 514 -24.94 11.55 9.15
CA GLU A 514 -25.60 12.81 9.51
C GLU A 514 -24.66 14.00 9.29
N ALA A 515 -23.40 13.87 9.68
CA ALA A 515 -22.39 14.91 9.54
C ALA A 515 -21.94 15.13 8.09
N GLY A 516 -22.05 14.11 7.23
CA GLY A 516 -21.69 14.21 5.81
C GLY A 516 -20.18 14.11 5.53
N VAL A 517 -19.44 13.38 6.38
CA VAL A 517 -17.96 13.30 6.35
C VAL A 517 -17.41 11.91 6.00
N ALA A 518 -18.29 10.97 5.62
CA ALA A 518 -17.90 9.61 5.22
C ALA A 518 -16.93 9.58 4.02
N MET A 519 -17.17 10.48 3.05
CA MET A 519 -16.50 10.51 1.76
C MET A 519 -15.11 11.17 1.83
N GLY A 520 -14.21 10.56 2.59
CA GLY A 520 -12.82 10.98 2.71
C GLY A 520 -11.96 10.69 1.49
N ARG A 521 -12.38 9.78 0.59
CA ARG A 521 -11.56 9.07 -0.42
C ARG A 521 -10.56 8.10 0.24
N TRP A 522 -9.43 7.80 -0.39
CA TRP A 522 -8.38 6.99 0.21
C TRP A 522 -7.53 7.85 1.16
N ALA A 523 -8.04 8.05 2.37
CA ALA A 523 -7.52 9.02 3.33
C ALA A 523 -6.24 8.55 4.03
N TRP A 524 -5.31 9.48 4.26
CA TRP A 524 -4.04 9.25 4.96
C TRP A 524 -3.94 10.02 6.25
N SER A 525 -3.57 11.30 6.23
CA SER A 525 -3.58 12.17 7.40
C SER A 525 -4.85 13.02 7.44
N SER A 526 -5.38 13.23 8.65
CA SER A 526 -6.51 14.11 8.95
C SER A 526 -6.32 14.81 10.28
N ASP A 527 -6.64 16.09 10.34
CA ASP A 527 -6.73 16.89 11.58
C ASP A 527 -7.63 18.12 11.35
N ALA A 528 -7.99 18.82 12.43
CA ALA A 528 -8.97 19.90 12.41
C ALA A 528 -8.47 21.22 13.03
N TRP A 529 -8.82 22.35 12.42
CA TRP A 529 -8.55 23.69 12.94
C TRP A 529 -9.56 24.71 12.42
N ASP A 530 -9.63 25.87 13.04
CA ASP A 530 -10.53 26.95 12.61
C ASP A 530 -9.84 27.77 11.51
N VAL A 531 -10.21 27.57 10.24
CA VAL A 531 -9.49 28.18 9.12
C VAL A 531 -9.89 29.63 8.86
N ASP A 532 -11.12 30.01 9.22
CA ASP A 532 -11.69 31.33 8.96
C ASP A 532 -12.08 32.11 10.23
N HIS A 533 -11.55 31.66 11.36
CA HIS A 533 -11.66 32.27 12.69
C HIS A 533 -13.10 32.46 13.15
N ASP A 534 -14.02 31.60 12.70
CA ASP A 534 -15.44 31.73 13.05
C ASP A 534 -15.79 31.10 14.41
N GLY A 535 -14.81 30.49 15.06
CA GLY A 535 -14.90 29.81 16.34
C GLY A 535 -15.23 28.33 16.23
N ARG A 536 -15.20 27.73 15.04
CA ARG A 536 -15.48 26.30 14.81
C ARG A 536 -14.31 25.63 14.11
N SER A 537 -14.05 24.36 14.46
CA SER A 537 -13.01 23.59 13.80
C SER A 537 -13.53 22.99 12.49
N ASP A 538 -12.75 23.17 11.43
CA ASP A 538 -12.89 22.59 10.10
C ASP A 538 -11.90 21.44 9.91
N LEU A 539 -12.23 20.49 9.03
CA LEU A 539 -11.52 19.22 8.94
C LEU A 539 -10.83 19.06 7.58
N TYR A 540 -9.51 18.85 7.59
CA TYR A 540 -8.74 18.57 6.38
C TYR A 540 -8.31 17.11 6.32
N VAL A 541 -8.36 16.52 5.12
CA VAL A 541 -8.01 15.13 4.86
C VAL A 541 -7.13 15.04 3.61
N THR A 542 -5.93 14.49 3.78
CA THR A 542 -5.01 14.19 2.67
C THR A 542 -5.31 12.83 2.06
N ASN A 543 -5.13 12.69 0.75
CA ASN A 543 -5.63 11.55 -0.03
C ASN A 543 -4.65 11.01 -1.09
N GLY A 544 -4.97 9.81 -1.57
CA GLY A 544 -4.31 9.16 -2.71
C GLY A 544 -3.37 8.05 -2.29
N MET A 545 -3.37 6.93 -3.00
CA MET A 545 -2.52 5.78 -2.66
C MET A 545 -1.28 5.72 -3.56
N ILE A 546 -1.41 5.31 -4.83
CA ILE A 546 -0.29 5.27 -5.78
C ILE A 546 -0.75 5.77 -7.15
N SER A 547 -0.21 6.90 -7.58
CA SER A 547 -0.40 7.46 -8.93
C SER A 547 0.72 7.04 -9.88
N GLY A 548 0.44 6.08 -10.77
CA GLY A 548 1.33 5.68 -11.86
C GLY A 548 1.10 6.49 -13.14
N PRO A 549 1.97 6.36 -14.17
CA PRO A 549 1.81 7.02 -15.47
C PRO A 549 0.46 6.77 -16.16
N SER A 550 -0.16 5.61 -15.91
CA SER A 550 -1.49 5.28 -16.40
C SER A 550 -2.57 5.71 -15.41
N ARG A 551 -3.62 6.40 -15.88
CA ARG A 551 -4.82 6.69 -15.08
C ARG A 551 -5.79 5.52 -14.97
N GLN A 552 -5.46 4.34 -15.53
CA GLN A 552 -6.27 3.14 -15.32
C GLN A 552 -6.05 2.63 -13.91
N ASP A 553 -7.09 2.76 -13.09
CA ASP A 553 -7.01 2.46 -11.68
C ASP A 553 -7.26 0.98 -11.36
N LEU A 554 -6.59 0.49 -10.32
CA LEU A 554 -6.67 -0.90 -9.86
C LEU A 554 -7.67 -1.14 -8.72
N ASN A 555 -8.44 -0.13 -8.28
CA ASN A 555 -9.41 -0.27 -7.19
C ASN A 555 -10.44 -1.38 -7.42
N SER A 556 -11.06 -1.46 -8.60
CA SER A 556 -12.01 -2.56 -8.90
C SER A 556 -11.32 -3.92 -8.84
N PHE A 557 -10.07 -4.02 -9.34
CA PHE A 557 -9.29 -5.25 -9.23
C PHE A 557 -9.02 -5.60 -7.76
N PHE A 558 -8.58 -4.64 -6.94
CA PHE A 558 -8.33 -4.82 -5.52
C PHE A 558 -9.56 -5.37 -4.78
N TRP A 559 -10.73 -4.75 -4.95
CA TRP A 559 -11.95 -5.20 -4.30
C TRP A 559 -12.42 -6.58 -4.77
N ARG A 560 -12.33 -6.88 -6.07
CA ARG A 560 -12.76 -8.18 -6.63
C ARG A 560 -11.80 -9.33 -6.34
N GLN A 561 -10.50 -9.06 -6.30
CA GLN A 561 -9.47 -10.10 -6.31
C GLN A 561 -8.74 -10.24 -4.98
N VAL A 562 -8.72 -9.18 -4.16
CA VAL A 562 -8.15 -9.21 -2.80
C VAL A 562 -9.29 -9.29 -1.79
N VAL A 563 -10.11 -8.24 -1.67
CA VAL A 563 -11.08 -8.13 -0.58
C VAL A 563 -12.17 -9.21 -0.66
N ALA A 564 -12.73 -9.45 -1.85
CA ALA A 564 -13.76 -10.46 -2.05
C ALA A 564 -13.27 -11.91 -1.88
N ASN A 565 -11.96 -12.16 -2.04
CA ASN A 565 -11.36 -13.49 -1.86
C ASN A 565 -10.79 -13.69 -0.45
N SER A 566 -10.85 -12.67 0.42
CA SER A 566 -10.43 -12.80 1.81
C SER A 566 -11.27 -13.89 2.51
N PRO A 567 -10.62 -14.80 3.25
CA PRO A 567 -11.34 -15.82 4.01
C PRO A 567 -12.11 -15.18 5.17
N ASN A 568 -13.16 -15.86 5.65
CA ASN A 568 -13.99 -15.39 6.77
C ASN A 568 -13.45 -15.81 8.15
N ILE A 569 -12.36 -16.58 8.16
CA ILE A 569 -11.64 -17.04 9.34
C ILE A 569 -10.14 -16.85 9.12
N ALA A 570 -9.35 -16.85 10.18
CA ALA A 570 -7.90 -16.67 10.13
C ALA A 570 -7.17 -17.92 9.57
N LYS A 571 -7.40 -18.22 8.28
CA LYS A 571 -6.88 -19.40 7.59
C LYS A 571 -6.40 -19.04 6.20
N THR A 572 -5.25 -19.55 5.78
CA THR A 572 -4.63 -19.23 4.50
C THR A 572 -5.56 -19.53 3.32
N SER A 573 -5.54 -18.67 2.30
CA SER A 573 -6.33 -18.81 1.08
C SER A 573 -5.45 -18.49 -0.12
N ASN A 574 -5.28 -19.44 -1.04
CA ASN A 574 -4.44 -19.26 -2.21
C ASN A 574 -4.95 -18.11 -3.10
N ASP A 575 -6.25 -18.00 -3.32
CA ASP A 575 -6.82 -16.97 -4.20
C ASP A 575 -6.63 -15.57 -3.60
N TYR A 576 -6.72 -15.46 -2.27
CA TYR A 576 -6.44 -14.23 -1.54
C TYR A 576 -4.97 -13.81 -1.65
N GLU A 577 -4.05 -14.74 -1.42
CA GLU A 577 -2.60 -14.49 -1.52
C GLU A 577 -2.20 -14.15 -2.97
N GLN A 578 -2.79 -14.81 -3.96
CA GLN A 578 -2.59 -14.48 -5.38
C GLN A 578 -3.11 -13.08 -5.72
N GLY A 579 -4.26 -12.67 -5.18
CA GLY A 579 -4.77 -11.32 -5.31
C GLY A 579 -3.77 -10.29 -4.79
N TRP A 580 -3.24 -10.49 -3.59
CA TRP A 580 -2.22 -9.61 -3.00
C TRP A 580 -0.91 -9.58 -3.80
N ASN A 581 -0.40 -10.75 -4.20
CA ASN A 581 0.80 -10.85 -5.04
C ASN A 581 0.60 -10.10 -6.37
N ALA A 582 -0.58 -10.24 -6.98
CA ALA A 582 -0.90 -9.59 -8.25
C ALA A 582 -1.00 -8.07 -8.12
N ILE A 583 -1.72 -7.54 -7.12
CA ILE A 583 -1.79 -6.08 -6.94
C ILE A 583 -0.40 -5.48 -6.65
N ASN A 584 0.41 -6.15 -5.80
CA ASN A 584 1.75 -5.71 -5.45
C ASN A 584 2.71 -5.66 -6.64
N GLU A 585 2.59 -6.59 -7.59
CA GLU A 585 3.36 -6.54 -8.84
C GLU A 585 2.82 -5.50 -9.81
N LEU A 586 1.49 -5.37 -9.94
CA LEU A 586 0.86 -4.40 -10.85
C LEU A 586 1.22 -2.95 -10.48
N ILE A 587 1.24 -2.61 -9.19
CA ILE A 587 1.64 -1.25 -8.74
C ILE A 587 3.14 -1.00 -8.95
N ARG A 588 4.01 -2.00 -8.72
CA ARG A 588 5.45 -1.87 -9.01
C ARG A 588 5.76 -1.75 -10.49
N ALA A 589 4.86 -2.26 -11.34
CA ALA A 589 4.91 -2.17 -12.79
C ALA A 589 4.08 -0.99 -13.34
N ASP A 590 4.14 0.18 -12.68
CA ASP A 590 3.54 1.45 -13.13
C ASP A 590 2.00 1.53 -13.13
N GLY A 591 1.32 0.59 -12.48
CA GLY A 591 -0.13 0.65 -12.25
C GLY A 591 -0.52 1.71 -11.22
N SER A 592 -1.65 2.39 -11.43
CA SER A 592 -2.26 3.26 -10.42
C SER A 592 -3.19 2.48 -9.50
N TRP A 593 -3.12 2.75 -8.20
CA TRP A 593 -4.02 2.17 -7.21
C TRP A 593 -4.56 3.28 -6.33
N SER A 594 -5.85 3.57 -6.46
CA SER A 594 -6.48 4.79 -5.93
C SER A 594 -5.61 6.02 -6.17
N GLY A 595 -5.12 6.11 -7.41
CA GLY A 595 -4.25 7.19 -7.85
C GLY A 595 -5.07 8.42 -8.25
N TYR A 596 -4.44 9.59 -8.22
CA TYR A 596 -5.05 10.87 -8.60
C TYR A 596 -6.31 11.22 -7.79
N GLU A 597 -6.37 10.77 -6.54
CA GLU A 597 -7.40 11.21 -5.59
C GLU A 597 -7.00 12.59 -5.03
N ARG A 598 -7.93 13.56 -5.02
CA ARG A 598 -7.64 14.87 -4.42
C ARG A 598 -7.90 14.90 -2.92
N ASN A 599 -7.19 15.77 -2.22
CA ASN A 599 -7.44 16.08 -0.81
C ASN A 599 -8.85 16.67 -0.61
N VAL A 600 -9.43 16.45 0.57
CA VAL A 600 -10.78 16.91 0.93
C VAL A 600 -10.68 17.89 2.10
N PHE A 601 -11.47 18.96 2.05
CA PHE A 601 -11.55 19.96 3.13
C PHE A 601 -13.02 20.19 3.45
N TYR A 602 -13.40 19.83 4.67
CA TYR A 602 -14.75 19.93 5.19
C TYR A 602 -14.89 21.16 6.09
N VAL A 603 -15.73 22.09 5.68
CA VAL A 603 -16.10 23.23 6.51
C VAL A 603 -17.25 22.87 7.46
N ASN A 604 -17.15 23.27 8.71
CA ASN A 604 -18.19 23.07 9.72
C ASN A 604 -19.31 24.10 9.54
N ASN A 605 -20.54 23.63 9.32
CA ASN A 605 -21.69 24.53 9.11
C ASN A 605 -22.30 25.05 10.42
N GLY A 606 -21.86 24.54 11.58
CA GLY A 606 -22.36 24.93 12.91
C GLY A 606 -23.71 24.30 13.30
N ASP A 607 -24.22 23.36 12.53
CA ASP A 607 -25.44 22.59 12.79
C ASP A 607 -25.17 21.09 12.98
N GLY A 608 -23.91 20.73 13.23
CA GLY A 608 -23.45 19.35 13.34
C GLY A 608 -23.13 18.67 12.01
N THR A 609 -23.23 19.41 10.89
CA THR A 609 -22.94 18.90 9.54
C THR A 609 -21.78 19.64 8.88
N PHE A 610 -21.16 19.03 7.88
CA PHE A 610 -20.03 19.57 7.12
C PHE A 610 -20.32 19.69 5.62
N CYS A 611 -19.56 20.53 4.92
CA CYS A 611 -19.60 20.68 3.46
C CYS A 611 -18.19 20.62 2.86
N ASP A 612 -18.01 19.89 1.76
CA ASP A 612 -16.73 19.89 1.02
C ASP A 612 -16.53 21.21 0.28
N VAL A 613 -15.43 21.89 0.59
CA VAL A 613 -15.02 23.17 0.01
C VAL A 613 -13.58 23.16 -0.52
N SER A 614 -12.97 21.98 -0.63
CA SER A 614 -11.57 21.78 -1.04
C SER A 614 -11.19 22.53 -2.31
N GLY A 615 -11.99 22.39 -3.37
CA GLY A 615 -11.77 23.04 -4.66
C GLY A 615 -11.97 24.55 -4.63
N ALA A 616 -12.92 25.04 -3.82
CA ALA A 616 -13.16 26.47 -3.64
C ALA A 616 -12.01 27.15 -2.89
N LEU A 617 -11.43 26.48 -1.89
CA LEU A 617 -10.26 26.96 -1.15
C LEU A 617 -8.95 26.80 -1.93
N GLY A 618 -8.92 25.89 -2.90
CA GLY A 618 -7.73 25.52 -3.66
C GLY A 618 -6.78 24.58 -2.91
N LEU A 619 -7.36 23.76 -2.03
CA LEU A 619 -6.66 22.72 -1.27
C LEU A 619 -6.89 21.30 -1.82
N ASP A 620 -7.55 21.17 -2.98
CA ASP A 620 -7.86 19.94 -3.70
C ASP A 620 -6.67 19.42 -4.53
N PHE A 621 -5.49 19.33 -3.91
CA PHE A 621 -4.26 18.84 -4.54
C PHE A 621 -4.41 17.40 -5.04
N LEU A 622 -3.87 17.11 -6.23
CA LEU A 622 -3.97 15.81 -6.92
C LEU A 622 -2.77 14.90 -6.62
N GLU A 623 -1.73 15.44 -5.98
CA GLU A 623 -0.59 14.67 -5.52
C GLU A 623 -1.01 13.60 -4.51
N ASP A 624 -0.28 12.48 -4.47
CA ASP A 624 -0.48 11.43 -3.47
C ASP A 624 -0.07 12.00 -2.09
N GLY A 625 -1.02 12.55 -1.35
CA GLY A 625 -0.82 13.11 -0.01
C GLY A 625 -0.53 12.02 1.02
N ARG A 626 0.27 12.37 2.04
CA ARG A 626 0.60 11.47 3.16
C ARG A 626 0.35 12.11 4.51
N ALA A 627 0.98 13.26 4.74
CA ALA A 627 1.04 13.88 6.05
C ALA A 627 0.92 15.40 5.91
N PHE A 628 0.55 16.10 6.97
CA PHE A 628 0.62 17.55 7.00
C PHE A 628 0.82 18.08 8.42
N ALA A 629 1.51 19.21 8.53
CA ALA A 629 1.65 19.94 9.78
C ALA A 629 0.96 21.31 9.66
N LEU A 630 0.54 21.85 10.80
CA LEU A 630 -0.07 23.18 10.92
C LEU A 630 0.82 24.03 11.81
N ALA A 631 1.15 25.25 11.38
CA ALA A 631 1.94 26.21 12.16
C ALA A 631 1.63 27.64 11.72
N ASP A 632 1.72 28.59 12.65
CA ASP A 632 1.76 30.02 12.34
C ASP A 632 3.21 30.40 12.05
N LEU A 633 3.61 30.36 10.77
CA LEU A 633 5.02 30.42 10.38
C LEU A 633 5.58 31.85 10.39
N ASP A 634 4.73 32.87 10.44
CA ASP A 634 5.13 34.28 10.50
C ASP A 634 4.54 35.05 11.69
N ASN A 635 3.92 34.34 12.64
CA ASN A 635 3.32 34.89 13.86
C ASN A 635 2.21 35.93 13.59
N ASP A 636 1.46 35.75 12.51
CA ASP A 636 0.39 36.68 12.09
C ASP A 636 -1.02 36.27 12.56
N GLY A 637 -1.10 35.21 13.37
CA GLY A 637 -2.33 34.72 13.99
C GLY A 637 -3.15 33.83 13.08
N ARG A 638 -2.53 33.20 12.06
CA ARG A 638 -3.17 32.26 11.13
C ARG A 638 -2.30 31.03 10.95
N LEU A 639 -2.92 29.85 10.90
CA LEU A 639 -2.19 28.62 10.62
C LEU A 639 -1.98 28.43 9.12
N GLU A 640 -0.73 28.19 8.75
CA GLU A 640 -0.32 27.63 7.47
C GLU A 640 -0.33 26.11 7.46
N LEU A 641 -0.51 25.56 6.27
CA LEU A 641 -0.52 24.12 6.01
C LEU A 641 0.78 23.71 5.32
N VAL A 642 1.58 22.87 5.99
CA VAL A 642 2.78 22.23 5.43
C VAL A 642 2.41 20.82 5.00
N LEU A 643 2.11 20.63 3.72
CA LEU A 643 1.65 19.36 3.14
C LEU A 643 2.83 18.53 2.62
N LYS A 644 2.91 17.27 3.05
CA LYS A 644 3.86 16.26 2.57
C LYS A 644 3.19 15.27 1.62
N ASN A 645 3.76 15.16 0.43
CA ASN A 645 3.32 14.25 -0.63
C ASN A 645 4.34 13.13 -0.85
N ARG A 646 3.85 11.97 -1.30
CA ARG A 646 4.64 10.89 -1.89
C ARG A 646 5.10 11.26 -3.30
N SER A 647 4.19 11.81 -4.12
CA SER A 647 4.50 12.29 -5.47
C SER A 647 5.13 13.70 -5.45
N GLY A 648 5.66 14.14 -6.59
CA GLY A 648 6.34 15.44 -6.70
C GLY A 648 5.35 16.58 -7.00
N PRO A 649 5.52 17.78 -6.42
CA PRO A 649 6.52 18.14 -5.40
C PRO A 649 6.18 17.50 -4.04
N GLN A 650 7.22 17.06 -3.33
CA GLN A 650 7.08 16.33 -2.06
C GLN A 650 6.60 17.21 -0.90
N LEU A 651 6.79 18.52 -0.97
CA LEU A 651 6.41 19.45 0.09
C LEU A 651 5.69 20.64 -0.53
N ARG A 652 4.59 21.07 0.11
CA ARG A 652 3.93 22.34 -0.16
C ARG A 652 3.75 23.12 1.14
N ILE A 653 4.07 24.41 1.13
CA ILE A 653 3.78 25.36 2.20
C ILE A 653 2.68 26.28 1.70
N LEU A 654 1.50 26.19 2.32
CA LEU A 654 0.28 26.83 1.86
C LEU A 654 -0.14 27.90 2.86
N LYS A 655 -0.02 29.15 2.42
CA LYS A 655 -0.33 30.33 3.22
C LYS A 655 -1.82 30.64 3.26
N ASN A 656 -2.40 30.81 4.44
CA ASN A 656 -3.78 31.27 4.59
C ASN A 656 -3.86 32.78 4.25
N THR A 657 -4.61 33.12 3.20
CA THR A 657 -4.74 34.49 2.70
C THR A 657 -6.16 35.03 2.77
N LEU A 658 -7.04 34.38 3.54
CA LEU A 658 -8.37 34.89 3.83
C LEU A 658 -8.28 36.31 4.44
N GLN A 659 -9.19 37.18 4.01
CA GLN A 659 -9.22 38.59 4.40
C GLN A 659 -10.44 38.88 5.28
N ASP A 660 -10.40 39.99 6.03
CA ASP A 660 -11.48 40.38 6.94
C ASP A 660 -11.89 39.25 7.92
N LEU A 661 -10.93 38.41 8.34
CA LEU A 661 -11.16 37.38 9.34
C LEU A 661 -11.52 38.03 10.68
N PRO A 662 -12.41 37.40 11.48
CA PRO A 662 -12.54 37.73 12.89
C PRO A 662 -11.20 37.63 13.63
N SER A 663 -11.14 38.30 14.78
CA SER A 663 -9.96 38.28 15.65
C SER A 663 -9.61 36.86 16.09
N SER A 664 -8.33 36.59 16.36
CA SER A 664 -7.87 35.30 16.91
C SER A 664 -6.95 35.50 18.11
N ILE A 665 -6.64 34.42 18.82
CA ILE A 665 -5.70 34.42 19.94
C ILE A 665 -4.87 33.13 19.93
N CYS A 666 -3.56 33.26 20.14
CA CYS A 666 -2.62 32.13 20.14
C CYS A 666 -2.03 31.94 21.54
N PHE A 667 -1.99 30.70 22.03
CA PHE A 667 -1.44 30.35 23.33
C PHE A 667 -0.15 29.53 23.22
N HIS A 668 0.86 29.99 23.95
CA HIS A 668 2.14 29.34 24.16
C HIS A 668 2.18 28.87 25.62
N LEU A 669 2.41 27.57 25.84
CA LEU A 669 2.28 26.95 27.15
C LEU A 669 3.63 26.45 27.65
N ARG A 670 3.92 26.66 28.94
CA ARG A 670 5.15 26.19 29.59
C ARG A 670 4.83 25.44 30.89
N GLY A 671 5.19 24.16 30.93
CA GLY A 671 5.10 23.34 32.14
C GLY A 671 6.22 23.62 33.14
N THR A 672 5.95 23.52 34.43
CA THR A 672 6.93 23.65 35.51
C THR A 672 7.03 22.39 36.35
N LYS A 673 5.89 21.79 36.68
CA LYS A 673 5.73 20.47 37.30
C LYS A 673 5.34 19.41 36.27
N SER A 674 4.50 19.79 35.31
CA SER A 674 4.23 19.03 34.09
C SER A 674 5.48 18.97 33.21
N ASN A 675 5.46 18.11 32.20
CA ASN A 675 6.48 18.13 31.14
C ASN A 675 6.61 19.54 30.54
N ARG A 676 7.83 19.89 30.14
CA ARG A 676 8.18 21.28 29.88
C ARG A 676 7.46 21.88 28.67
N ASP A 677 7.13 21.06 27.67
CA ASP A 677 6.33 21.42 26.51
C ASP A 677 4.82 21.47 26.78
N ALA A 678 4.38 21.19 28.01
CA ALA A 678 2.98 21.18 28.42
C ALA A 678 2.06 20.27 27.60
N ILE A 679 2.61 19.23 26.95
CA ILE A 679 1.85 18.25 26.16
C ILE A 679 0.86 17.54 27.09
N GLY A 680 -0.40 17.45 26.65
CA GLY A 680 -1.54 16.96 27.45
C GLY A 680 -2.36 18.05 28.12
N THR A 681 -1.97 19.33 28.00
CA THR A 681 -2.76 20.44 28.55
C THR A 681 -4.07 20.63 27.79
N MET A 682 -5.19 20.69 28.51
CA MET A 682 -6.49 21.12 27.97
C MET A 682 -6.69 22.61 28.27
N LEU A 683 -6.90 23.41 27.22
CA LEU A 683 -7.24 24.83 27.33
C LEU A 683 -8.67 25.06 26.87
N THR A 684 -9.52 25.59 27.76
CA THR A 684 -10.88 26.03 27.46
C THR A 684 -10.94 27.55 27.45
N LEU A 685 -11.16 28.13 26.27
CA LEU A 685 -11.41 29.55 26.10
C LEU A 685 -12.90 29.85 26.33
N ARG A 686 -13.21 30.89 27.09
CA ARG A 686 -14.57 31.36 27.38
C ARG A 686 -14.71 32.83 27.02
N THR A 687 -15.84 33.15 26.43
CA THR A 687 -16.25 34.50 26.04
C THR A 687 -17.69 34.71 26.49
N GLU A 688 -18.26 35.92 26.34
CA GLU A 688 -19.67 36.16 26.72
C GLU A 688 -20.68 35.30 25.94
N THR A 689 -20.30 34.83 24.76
CA THR A 689 -21.19 34.22 23.76
C THR A 689 -20.94 32.72 23.55
N GLY A 690 -19.88 32.15 24.14
CA GLY A 690 -19.61 30.71 24.03
C GLY A 690 -18.30 30.27 24.68
N GLN A 691 -17.94 29.01 24.43
CA GLN A 691 -16.67 28.42 24.83
C GLN A 691 -16.07 27.62 23.66
N GLN A 692 -14.77 27.36 23.71
CA GLN A 692 -14.04 26.46 22.80
C GLN A 692 -12.98 25.71 23.62
N SER A 693 -12.72 24.44 23.34
CA SER A 693 -11.67 23.68 24.03
C SER A 693 -10.70 23.03 23.05
N ARG A 694 -9.40 23.00 23.42
CA ARG A 694 -8.34 22.33 22.65
C ARG A 694 -7.34 21.68 23.58
N THR A 695 -6.87 20.48 23.21
CA THR A 695 -5.78 19.78 23.90
C THR A 695 -4.47 19.93 23.13
N LEU A 696 -3.38 20.28 23.82
CA LEU A 696 -2.05 20.30 23.24
C LEU A 696 -1.49 18.87 23.08
N ARG A 697 -1.13 18.48 21.86
CA ARG A 697 -0.68 17.13 21.49
C ARG A 697 0.64 17.15 20.72
N ALA A 698 1.37 16.05 20.76
CA ALA A 698 2.53 15.80 19.90
C ALA A 698 2.42 14.41 19.26
N GLY A 699 2.42 14.36 17.93
CA GLY A 699 2.03 13.18 17.15
C GLY A 699 0.50 13.07 17.03
N SER A 700 -0.07 13.81 16.09
CA SER A 700 -1.50 13.79 15.74
C SER A 700 -1.63 13.82 14.23
N GLY A 701 -2.63 13.13 13.68
CA GLY A 701 -2.68 12.84 12.25
C GLY A 701 -1.64 11.77 11.83
N PHE A 702 -1.80 11.22 10.63
CA PHE A 702 -0.86 10.22 10.12
C PHE A 702 0.53 10.84 9.88
N LEU A 703 1.55 10.30 10.56
CA LEU A 703 2.97 10.70 10.46
C LEU A 703 3.23 12.21 10.63
N SER A 704 2.37 12.89 11.39
CA SER A 704 2.34 14.35 11.44
C SER A 704 2.59 14.85 12.88
N GLN A 705 3.21 16.03 12.99
CA GLN A 705 3.24 16.79 14.22
C GLN A 705 2.99 18.27 13.90
N HIS A 706 1.92 18.82 14.45
CA HIS A 706 1.57 20.24 14.37
C HIS A 706 2.37 21.09 15.37
N SER A 707 2.27 22.40 15.22
CA SER A 707 2.80 23.37 16.19
C SER A 707 2.27 23.11 17.59
N LYS A 708 3.07 23.48 18.58
CA LYS A 708 2.63 23.47 19.99
C LYS A 708 1.85 24.73 20.38
N VAL A 709 1.65 25.65 19.45
CA VAL A 709 0.84 26.85 19.64
C VAL A 709 -0.64 26.52 19.44
N LEU A 710 -1.47 26.80 20.45
CA LEU A 710 -2.91 26.63 20.36
C LEU A 710 -3.57 27.91 19.86
N LEU A 711 -4.12 27.89 18.64
CA LEU A 711 -4.87 29.00 18.05
C LEU A 711 -6.38 28.84 18.27
N PHE A 712 -7.05 29.93 18.62
CA PHE A 712 -8.52 30.03 18.70
C PHE A 712 -9.00 31.22 17.86
N GLY A 713 -9.89 30.96 16.90
CA GLY A 713 -10.67 32.01 16.27
C GLY A 713 -11.77 32.50 17.20
N LEU A 714 -11.94 33.81 17.33
CA LEU A 714 -12.92 34.37 18.28
C LEU A 714 -14.30 34.52 17.65
N GLY A 715 -14.45 34.46 16.34
CA GLY A 715 -15.74 34.68 15.67
C GLY A 715 -16.37 36.01 16.10
N LYS A 716 -17.62 35.97 16.58
CA LYS A 716 -18.29 37.18 17.12
C LYS A 716 -17.99 37.43 18.61
N ASN A 717 -17.01 36.74 19.18
CA ASN A 717 -16.86 36.55 20.61
C ASN A 717 -15.62 37.29 21.17
N GLU A 718 -15.53 38.59 20.94
CA GLU A 718 -14.30 39.37 21.22
C GLU A 718 -14.26 40.03 22.61
N GLN A 719 -15.28 39.82 23.44
CA GLN A 719 -15.40 40.47 24.76
C GLN A 719 -15.31 39.45 25.91
N ALA A 720 -14.78 39.93 27.05
CA ALA A 720 -14.61 39.17 28.29
C ALA A 720 -13.90 37.82 28.09
N ILE A 721 -12.80 37.83 27.31
CA ILE A 721 -12.04 36.64 26.99
C ILE A 721 -11.31 36.14 28.26
N SER A 722 -11.58 34.90 28.63
CA SER A 722 -10.93 34.19 29.72
C SER A 722 -10.53 32.79 29.29
N ALA A 723 -9.49 32.23 29.91
CA ALA A 723 -9.03 30.87 29.65
C ALA A 723 -8.96 30.08 30.95
N SER A 724 -9.45 28.84 30.92
CA SER A 724 -9.21 27.83 31.94
C SER A 724 -8.20 26.83 31.40
N VAL A 725 -7.12 26.61 32.13
CA VAL A 725 -6.03 25.70 31.73
C VAL A 725 -5.97 24.56 32.73
N ARG A 726 -6.13 23.32 32.25
CA ARG A 726 -5.89 22.10 33.02
C ARG A 726 -4.57 21.50 32.58
N TRP A 727 -3.56 21.60 33.44
CA TRP A 727 -2.22 21.08 33.18
C TRP A 727 -2.12 19.57 33.43
N PRO A 728 -1.18 18.86 32.78
CA PRO A 728 -0.91 17.44 33.05
C PRO A 728 -0.65 17.14 34.54
N SER A 729 -0.06 18.06 35.30
CA SER A 729 0.16 17.90 36.74
C SER A 729 -1.11 17.90 37.60
N GLY A 730 -2.26 18.23 36.99
CA GLY A 730 -3.58 18.32 37.63
C GLY A 730 -3.89 19.69 38.19
N LEU A 731 -2.97 20.64 38.04
CA LEU A 731 -3.23 22.04 38.35
C LEU A 731 -4.27 22.59 37.36
N GLU A 732 -5.27 23.30 37.89
CA GLU A 732 -6.18 24.11 37.08
C GLU A 732 -5.90 25.60 37.36
N GLN A 733 -5.74 26.41 36.32
CA GLN A 733 -5.54 27.85 36.41
C GLN A 733 -6.54 28.61 35.55
N GLN A 734 -6.87 29.82 35.98
CA GLN A 734 -7.77 30.71 35.25
C GLN A 734 -7.09 32.03 34.96
N PHE A 735 -7.24 32.50 33.73
CA PHE A 735 -6.73 33.76 33.23
C PHE A 735 -7.90 34.59 32.69
N PHE A 736 -7.91 35.88 32.99
CA PHE A 736 -8.97 36.82 32.63
C PHE A 736 -8.38 37.99 31.84
N ASP A 737 -9.25 38.76 31.19
CA ASP A 737 -8.89 39.97 30.45
C ASP A 737 -7.83 39.72 29.35
N LEU A 738 -7.93 38.58 28.66
CA LEU A 738 -7.01 38.20 27.60
C LEU A 738 -7.26 39.05 26.34
N PRO A 739 -6.20 39.62 25.72
CA PRO A 739 -6.38 40.50 24.57
C PRO A 739 -6.58 39.70 23.27
N PRO A 740 -7.57 40.07 22.41
CA PRO A 740 -7.67 39.53 21.06
C PRO A 740 -6.48 40.00 20.18
N ASP A 741 -6.17 39.25 19.14
CA ASP A 741 -5.08 39.49 18.18
C ASP A 741 -3.66 39.47 18.78
N HIS A 742 -3.43 38.55 19.71
CA HIS A 742 -2.17 38.41 20.43
C HIS A 742 -1.71 36.95 20.55
N ASN A 743 -0.39 36.79 20.60
CA ASN A 743 0.27 35.66 21.22
C ASN A 743 0.29 35.86 22.75
N VAL A 744 -0.10 34.82 23.50
CA VAL A 744 -0.19 34.80 24.96
C VAL A 744 0.64 33.65 25.51
N TRP A 745 1.58 33.95 26.40
CA TRP A 745 2.41 32.94 27.07
C TRP A 745 1.91 32.69 28.49
N LEU A 746 1.57 31.44 28.77
CA LEU A 746 1.10 30.98 30.08
C LEU A 746 2.12 30.00 30.68
N GLU A 747 2.46 30.21 31.95
CA GLU A 747 3.38 29.34 32.70
C GLU A 747 2.68 28.68 33.89
N GLU A 748 2.81 27.36 33.99
CA GLU A 748 2.20 26.54 35.02
C GLU A 748 2.60 26.99 36.43
N GLY A 749 1.60 27.24 37.27
CA GLY A 749 1.77 27.66 38.66
C GLY A 749 1.95 29.17 38.84
N THR A 750 1.85 29.95 37.76
CA THR A 750 1.92 31.42 37.82
C THR A 750 0.60 32.07 37.39
N ASP A 751 0.16 33.10 38.12
CA ASP A 751 -1.06 33.86 37.78
C ASP A 751 -0.78 35.01 36.80
N LYS A 752 0.46 35.09 36.28
CA LYS A 752 0.91 36.13 35.34
C LYS A 752 1.04 35.53 33.96
N PHE A 753 0.77 36.34 32.95
CA PHE A 753 1.00 36.00 31.55
C PHE A 753 1.69 37.17 30.84
N SER A 754 2.42 36.87 29.76
CA SER A 754 2.94 37.88 28.85
C SER A 754 2.20 37.81 27.52
N VAL A 755 2.12 38.95 26.83
CA VAL A 755 1.44 39.07 25.55
C VAL A 755 2.31 39.81 24.54
N LYS A 756 2.14 39.46 23.27
CA LYS A 756 2.74 40.15 22.12
C LYS A 756 1.66 40.24 21.04
N PRO A 757 1.38 41.44 20.47
CA PRO A 757 0.49 41.56 19.32
C PRO A 757 0.98 40.68 18.17
N PHE A 758 0.05 40.20 17.33
CA PHE A 758 0.43 39.53 16.09
C PHE A 758 1.29 40.41 15.20
N GLU A 759 2.21 39.77 14.47
CA GLU A 759 3.05 40.45 13.50
C GLU A 759 2.22 40.98 12.33
N SER A 760 2.72 42.03 11.67
CA SER A 760 2.01 42.58 10.52
C SER A 760 2.04 41.61 9.34
N LYS A 761 0.86 41.33 8.77
CA LYS A 761 0.70 40.45 7.60
C LYS A 761 1.68 40.82 6.48
N GLN A 762 2.62 39.93 6.20
CA GLN A 762 3.60 40.16 5.13
C GLN A 762 2.96 40.02 3.75
N LYS A 763 3.26 40.97 2.84
CA LYS A 763 2.85 40.86 1.44
C LYS A 763 3.56 39.68 0.79
N THR A 764 2.84 38.58 0.66
CA THR A 764 3.41 37.35 0.12
C THR A 764 3.06 37.21 -1.35
N GLN A 765 4.05 36.92 -2.18
CA GLN A 765 3.84 36.64 -3.60
C GLN A 765 3.67 35.13 -3.78
N SER A 766 2.65 34.72 -4.53
CA SER A 766 2.58 33.35 -5.02
C SER A 766 3.73 33.10 -5.98
N ALA A 767 4.46 32.02 -5.75
CA ALA A 767 5.23 31.40 -6.81
C ALA A 767 4.25 30.55 -7.65
N GLY A 768 4.33 30.62 -8.98
CA GLY A 768 3.45 29.85 -9.84
C GLY A 768 3.51 28.35 -9.54
N SER A 769 2.43 27.61 -9.80
CA SER A 769 2.37 26.18 -9.51
C SER A 769 3.46 25.44 -10.28
N GLN A 770 4.40 24.80 -9.57
CA GLN A 770 5.36 23.89 -10.20
C GLN A 770 4.66 22.60 -10.64
N GLN A 771 4.90 22.21 -11.89
CA GLN A 771 4.43 20.96 -12.44
C GLN A 771 5.36 19.82 -12.00
N SER A 772 4.78 18.64 -11.80
CA SER A 772 5.53 17.41 -11.56
C SER A 772 6.46 17.12 -12.75
N GLU A 773 7.72 16.83 -12.45
CA GLU A 773 8.74 16.48 -13.46
C GLU A 773 8.40 15.13 -14.10
N ALA A 774 8.52 15.03 -15.43
CA ALA A 774 8.37 13.76 -16.11
C ALA A 774 9.47 12.77 -15.65
N LEU A 775 9.10 11.50 -15.51
CA LEU A 775 10.07 10.47 -15.13
C LEU A 775 11.17 10.37 -16.20
N PRO A 776 12.45 10.28 -15.81
CA PRO A 776 13.56 10.25 -16.76
C PRO A 776 13.49 8.99 -17.62
N SER A 777 13.67 9.15 -18.93
CA SER A 777 13.75 8.04 -19.89
C SER A 777 15.17 7.50 -20.04
N THR A 778 16.18 8.26 -19.62
CA THR A 778 17.59 7.85 -19.58
C THR A 778 18.16 8.11 -18.19
N VAL A 779 18.81 7.11 -17.61
CA VAL A 779 19.29 7.12 -16.23
C VAL A 779 20.59 6.33 -16.13
N GLU A 780 21.53 6.84 -15.34
CA GLU A 780 22.74 6.13 -14.99
C GLU A 780 22.80 5.92 -13.47
N THR A 781 22.88 4.66 -13.02
CA THR A 781 22.78 4.31 -11.59
C THR A 781 23.99 3.48 -11.16
N TRP A 782 24.85 4.03 -10.31
CA TRP A 782 25.85 3.26 -9.58
C TRP A 782 25.16 2.43 -8.51
N LEU A 783 25.55 1.15 -8.39
CA LEU A 783 24.97 0.25 -7.41
C LEU A 783 25.66 0.39 -6.05
N LEU A 784 24.86 0.57 -5.01
CA LEU A 784 25.29 0.59 -3.61
C LEU A 784 25.78 -0.80 -3.18
N ASP A 785 25.07 -1.82 -3.65
CA ASP A 785 25.37 -3.23 -3.45
C ASP A 785 25.49 -3.93 -4.82
N PRO A 786 26.72 -4.24 -5.29
CA PRO A 786 26.97 -4.88 -6.57
C PRO A 786 26.31 -6.26 -6.70
N VAL A 787 25.98 -6.68 -7.92
CA VAL A 787 25.32 -7.98 -8.18
C VAL A 787 26.18 -8.83 -9.08
N ASP A 788 26.41 -10.10 -8.72
CA ASP A 788 27.10 -11.05 -9.61
C ASP A 788 26.34 -11.16 -10.94
N ALA A 789 27.03 -10.87 -12.05
CA ALA A 789 26.41 -10.94 -13.36
C ALA A 789 26.12 -12.41 -13.73
N PRO A 790 24.88 -12.77 -14.14
CA PRO A 790 24.59 -14.11 -14.64
C PRO A 790 25.47 -14.47 -15.84
N ASP A 791 26.16 -15.61 -15.76
CA ASP A 791 27.05 -16.08 -16.83
C ASP A 791 26.26 -16.52 -18.08
N PHE A 792 26.93 -16.53 -19.22
CA PHE A 792 26.37 -17.03 -20.48
C PHE A 792 27.47 -17.54 -21.40
N ALA A 793 27.11 -18.35 -22.39
CA ALA A 793 27.99 -18.78 -23.48
C ALA A 793 27.28 -18.61 -24.84
N LEU A 794 27.44 -17.45 -25.46
CA LEU A 794 26.68 -17.04 -26.66
C LEU A 794 27.56 -16.96 -27.90
N PRO A 795 27.06 -17.34 -29.09
CA PRO A 795 27.78 -17.20 -30.35
C PRO A 795 27.72 -15.76 -30.88
N ASP A 796 28.80 -15.30 -31.51
CA ASP A 796 28.78 -14.14 -32.38
C ASP A 796 28.16 -14.44 -33.76
N LEU A 797 28.13 -13.44 -34.64
CA LEU A 797 27.60 -13.59 -36.00
C LEU A 797 28.35 -14.62 -36.86
N SER A 798 29.60 -14.95 -36.51
CA SER A 798 30.40 -15.99 -37.18
C SER A 798 30.24 -17.38 -36.56
N GLY A 799 29.49 -17.49 -35.46
CA GLY A 799 29.30 -18.72 -34.69
C GLY A 799 30.37 -18.96 -33.62
N ARG A 800 31.33 -18.04 -33.44
CA ARG A 800 32.34 -18.15 -32.37
C ARG A 800 31.69 -17.86 -31.03
N LYS A 801 31.82 -18.79 -30.08
CA LYS A 801 31.25 -18.66 -28.73
C LYS A 801 32.11 -17.78 -27.83
N TYR A 802 31.46 -16.89 -27.08
CA TYR A 802 32.05 -16.07 -26.03
C TYR A 802 31.34 -16.38 -24.71
N ALA A 803 32.12 -16.59 -23.66
CA ALA A 803 31.63 -16.77 -22.31
C ALA A 803 31.88 -15.51 -21.48
N LEU A 804 30.91 -15.08 -20.68
CA LEU A 804 31.07 -13.88 -19.84
C LEU A 804 32.15 -14.12 -18.77
N SER A 805 32.14 -15.29 -18.14
CA SER A 805 33.15 -15.68 -17.14
C SER A 805 34.59 -15.65 -17.66
N ALA A 806 34.81 -15.84 -18.97
CA ALA A 806 36.13 -15.73 -19.59
C ALA A 806 36.67 -14.29 -19.66
N ALA A 807 35.81 -13.28 -19.45
CA ALA A 807 36.18 -11.87 -19.47
C ALA A 807 36.65 -11.32 -18.11
N ARG A 808 36.62 -12.14 -17.03
CA ARG A 808 37.08 -11.74 -15.69
C ARG A 808 38.53 -11.24 -15.69
N GLY A 809 38.84 -10.34 -14.76
CA GLY A 809 40.15 -9.68 -14.63
C GLY A 809 40.27 -8.35 -15.37
N ARG A 810 39.26 -7.94 -16.14
CA ARG A 810 39.13 -6.60 -16.73
C ARG A 810 37.68 -6.11 -16.58
N PRO A 811 37.43 -4.80 -16.53
CA PRO A 811 36.08 -4.26 -16.60
C PRO A 811 35.37 -4.73 -17.88
N VAL A 812 34.08 -5.02 -17.78
CA VAL A 812 33.24 -5.47 -18.89
C VAL A 812 32.05 -4.54 -19.07
N LEU A 813 31.72 -4.19 -20.31
CA LEU A 813 30.51 -3.47 -20.67
C LEU A 813 29.58 -4.41 -21.46
N LEU A 814 28.47 -4.80 -20.85
CA LEU A 814 27.42 -5.59 -21.49
C LEU A 814 26.35 -4.66 -22.02
N HIS A 815 26.04 -4.70 -23.31
CA HIS A 815 25.08 -3.81 -23.93
C HIS A 815 23.97 -4.60 -24.62
N PHE A 816 22.75 -4.48 -24.10
CA PHE A 816 21.54 -5.06 -24.68
C PHE A 816 20.87 -4.07 -25.62
N TRP A 817 20.56 -4.51 -26.84
CA TRP A 817 19.99 -3.64 -27.87
C TRP A 817 19.11 -4.41 -28.86
N SER A 818 18.30 -3.66 -29.62
CA SER A 818 17.44 -4.14 -30.70
C SER A 818 17.51 -3.17 -31.88
N LYS A 819 17.26 -3.63 -33.12
CA LYS A 819 17.08 -2.74 -34.29
C LYS A 819 15.93 -1.75 -34.10
N LYS A 820 14.96 -2.09 -33.22
CA LYS A 820 13.80 -1.25 -32.90
C LYS A 820 14.11 -0.20 -31.83
N SER A 821 15.26 -0.29 -31.15
CA SER A 821 15.66 0.65 -30.10
C SER A 821 16.62 1.72 -30.64
N GLY A 822 16.23 2.99 -30.54
CA GLY A 822 17.11 4.15 -30.73
C GLY A 822 17.97 4.15 -32.01
N ASP A 823 19.11 4.84 -31.96
CA ASP A 823 20.15 4.76 -33.00
C ASP A 823 21.21 3.74 -32.59
N TRP A 824 20.86 2.45 -32.69
CA TRP A 824 21.73 1.34 -32.32
C TRP A 824 23.09 1.38 -33.03
N LYS A 825 23.19 1.96 -34.24
CA LYS A 825 24.47 2.09 -34.95
C LYS A 825 25.38 3.09 -34.27
N GLN A 826 24.82 4.20 -33.78
CA GLN A 826 25.56 5.18 -33.00
C GLN A 826 26.00 4.59 -31.66
N ASP A 827 25.13 3.83 -31.00
CA ASP A 827 25.44 3.13 -29.74
C ASP A 827 26.63 2.18 -29.92
N LEU A 828 26.60 1.32 -30.94
CA LEU A 828 27.71 0.39 -31.18
C LEU A 828 29.02 1.09 -31.54
N LYS A 829 28.99 2.22 -32.26
CA LYS A 829 30.18 3.06 -32.52
C LYS A 829 30.74 3.67 -31.23
N LEU A 830 29.86 4.10 -30.33
CA LEU A 830 30.26 4.60 -29.02
C LEU A 830 30.98 3.51 -28.23
N LEU A 831 30.41 2.30 -28.18
CA LEU A 831 30.99 1.16 -27.47
C LEU A 831 32.33 0.71 -28.05
N ASP A 832 32.47 0.72 -29.39
CA ASP A 832 33.75 0.42 -30.05
C ASP A 832 34.85 1.42 -29.67
N SER A 833 34.50 2.68 -29.41
CA SER A 833 35.46 3.70 -28.99
C SER A 833 36.08 3.47 -27.59
N VAL A 834 35.46 2.63 -26.75
CA VAL A 834 35.93 2.30 -25.39
C VAL A 834 36.46 0.87 -25.25
N SER A 835 36.50 0.08 -26.33
CA SER A 835 36.95 -1.33 -26.32
C SER A 835 38.42 -1.53 -25.92
N SER A 836 39.22 -0.46 -25.93
CA SER A 836 40.58 -0.47 -25.40
C SER A 836 40.63 -0.46 -23.86
N GLN A 837 39.64 0.17 -23.21
CA GLN A 837 39.58 0.35 -21.76
C GLN A 837 38.85 -0.81 -21.07
N ALA A 838 37.82 -1.37 -21.71
CA ALA A 838 37.02 -2.47 -21.20
C ALA A 838 36.77 -3.54 -22.26
N GLN A 839 36.46 -4.76 -21.83
CA GLN A 839 35.89 -5.75 -22.75
C GLN A 839 34.43 -5.39 -23.01
N VAL A 840 33.99 -5.44 -24.26
CA VAL A 840 32.63 -5.02 -24.63
C VAL A 840 31.91 -6.20 -25.27
N PHE A 841 30.69 -6.49 -24.83
CA PHE A 841 29.80 -7.44 -25.48
C PHE A 841 28.48 -6.76 -25.83
N ALA A 842 28.13 -6.76 -27.11
CA ALA A 842 26.86 -6.21 -27.57
C ALA A 842 25.90 -7.36 -27.89
N LEU A 843 24.87 -7.53 -27.06
CA LEU A 843 23.89 -8.60 -27.13
C LEU A 843 22.65 -8.08 -27.87
N ASN A 844 22.42 -8.60 -29.07
CA ASN A 844 21.23 -8.30 -29.85
C ASN A 844 20.09 -9.24 -29.43
N ILE A 845 18.93 -8.68 -29.09
CA ILE A 845 17.76 -9.43 -28.62
C ILE A 845 16.66 -9.61 -29.69
N ASP A 846 16.93 -9.21 -30.93
CA ASP A 846 15.99 -9.38 -32.03
C ASP A 846 15.82 -10.88 -32.35
N ASP A 847 14.60 -11.28 -32.73
CA ASP A 847 14.31 -12.70 -33.01
C ASP A 847 14.93 -13.09 -34.36
N PRO A 848 15.92 -14.00 -34.38
CA PRO A 848 16.62 -14.36 -35.61
C PRO A 848 15.74 -15.13 -36.61
N ASN A 849 14.58 -15.66 -36.20
CA ASN A 849 13.63 -16.39 -37.06
C ASN A 849 12.56 -15.47 -37.66
N ILE A 850 12.29 -14.33 -37.03
CA ILE A 850 11.26 -13.36 -37.46
C ILE A 850 11.89 -12.17 -38.20
N ASP A 851 13.07 -11.72 -37.76
CA ASP A 851 13.75 -10.56 -38.33
C ASP A 851 14.67 -10.95 -39.50
N ASP A 852 14.60 -10.20 -40.61
CA ASP A 852 15.21 -10.52 -41.90
C ASP A 852 16.70 -10.94 -41.79
N PRO A 853 17.02 -12.23 -42.05
CA PRO A 853 18.38 -12.76 -41.95
C PRO A 853 19.34 -12.19 -43.01
N SER A 854 18.83 -11.43 -44.00
CA SER A 854 19.62 -10.71 -44.99
C SER A 854 20.12 -9.33 -44.53
N THR A 855 19.70 -8.87 -43.34
CA THR A 855 20.10 -7.56 -42.82
C THR A 855 21.56 -7.59 -42.33
N ASP A 856 22.41 -6.78 -42.94
CA ASP A 856 23.78 -6.56 -42.48
C ASP A 856 23.79 -5.88 -41.09
N LEU A 857 24.23 -6.61 -40.07
CA LEU A 857 24.45 -6.11 -38.71
C LEU A 857 25.80 -5.40 -38.57
N SER A 858 26.63 -5.40 -39.61
CA SER A 858 27.87 -4.64 -39.63
C SER A 858 27.59 -3.14 -39.78
N PHE A 859 28.35 -2.32 -39.06
CA PHE A 859 28.25 -0.86 -39.13
C PHE A 859 29.57 -0.19 -39.55
N GLY A 860 30.51 -0.98 -40.09
CA GLY A 860 31.77 -0.47 -40.63
C GLY A 860 32.81 -1.57 -40.92
N PRO A 861 33.88 -1.25 -41.66
CA PRO A 861 34.87 -2.22 -42.15
C PRO A 861 35.89 -2.71 -41.10
N ARG A 862 35.90 -2.17 -39.88
CA ARG A 862 36.73 -2.63 -38.75
C ARG A 862 35.92 -2.56 -37.46
N GLN A 863 35.40 -3.68 -37.01
CA GLN A 863 34.62 -3.78 -35.78
C GLN A 863 35.42 -4.56 -34.73
N SER A 864 35.70 -3.95 -33.57
CA SER A 864 36.44 -4.61 -32.48
C SER A 864 35.53 -5.24 -31.44
N VAL A 865 34.27 -4.79 -31.37
CA VAL A 865 33.26 -5.29 -30.43
C VAL A 865 32.54 -6.53 -30.97
N PRO A 866 32.56 -7.67 -30.26
CA PRO A 866 31.76 -8.85 -30.63
C PRO A 866 30.25 -8.56 -30.53
N LEU A 867 29.53 -8.82 -31.62
CA LEU A 867 28.06 -8.83 -31.66
C LEU A 867 27.57 -10.25 -31.37
N LEU A 868 26.92 -10.44 -30.22
CA LEU A 868 26.41 -11.72 -29.77
C LEU A 868 24.91 -11.83 -30.05
N ARG A 869 24.47 -13.01 -30.46
CA ARG A 869 23.04 -13.35 -30.55
C ARG A 869 22.54 -13.73 -29.15
N CYS A 870 21.70 -12.90 -28.56
CA CYS A 870 21.12 -13.18 -27.25
C CYS A 870 20.09 -14.31 -27.38
N SER A 871 20.06 -15.24 -26.43
CA SER A 871 18.95 -16.18 -26.30
C SER A 871 17.83 -15.57 -25.47
N ASP A 872 16.60 -16.09 -25.65
CA ASP A 872 15.44 -15.71 -24.83
C ASP A 872 15.69 -15.92 -23.34
N ASP A 873 16.36 -17.02 -22.97
CA ASP A 873 16.72 -17.30 -21.58
C ASP A 873 17.65 -16.24 -20.98
N ILE A 874 18.69 -15.81 -21.71
CA ILE A 874 19.61 -14.78 -21.22
C ILE A 874 18.90 -13.43 -21.14
N ALA A 875 18.08 -13.08 -22.13
CA ALA A 875 17.26 -11.87 -22.09
C ALA A 875 16.31 -11.88 -20.88
N ALA A 876 15.64 -13.01 -20.61
CA ALA A 876 14.74 -13.16 -19.47
C ALA A 876 15.47 -13.12 -18.12
N ILE A 877 16.65 -13.75 -18.00
CA ILE A 877 17.47 -13.73 -16.79
C ILE A 877 17.90 -12.29 -16.48
N TYR A 878 18.45 -11.56 -17.45
CA TYR A 878 18.86 -10.16 -17.26
C TYR A 878 17.67 -9.22 -17.06
N ASN A 879 16.49 -9.53 -17.64
CA ASN A 879 15.25 -8.82 -17.34
C ASN A 879 14.85 -8.97 -15.86
N ILE A 880 14.95 -10.19 -15.30
CA ILE A 880 14.71 -10.42 -13.86
C ILE A 880 15.71 -9.65 -13.01
N VAL A 881 17.01 -9.71 -13.34
CA VAL A 881 18.04 -8.93 -12.64
C VAL A 881 17.66 -7.44 -12.66
N PHE A 882 17.43 -6.88 -13.85
CA PHE A 882 17.08 -5.46 -14.00
C PHE A 882 15.85 -5.07 -13.18
N ARG A 883 14.77 -5.84 -13.26
CA ARG A 883 13.54 -5.59 -12.50
C ARG A 883 13.77 -5.57 -11.00
N GLN A 884 14.78 -6.27 -10.50
CA GLN A 884 15.10 -6.34 -9.07
C GLN A 884 16.21 -5.36 -8.65
N LEU A 885 16.88 -4.70 -9.61
CA LEU A 885 17.83 -3.62 -9.31
C LEU A 885 17.11 -2.35 -8.84
N PHE A 886 15.82 -2.20 -9.17
CA PHE A 886 14.98 -1.06 -8.85
C PHE A 886 13.65 -1.55 -8.28
N ASP A 887 13.07 -0.84 -7.29
CA ASP A 887 11.73 -1.19 -6.77
C ASP A 887 10.59 -0.82 -7.76
N ARG A 888 10.94 -0.19 -8.90
CA ARG A 888 10.07 0.02 -10.05
C ARG A 888 10.28 -1.10 -11.07
N HIS A 889 9.55 -2.20 -10.92
CA HIS A 889 9.66 -3.47 -11.66
C HIS A 889 9.27 -3.40 -13.17
N ARG A 890 9.88 -2.48 -13.93
CA ARG A 890 9.72 -2.39 -15.39
C ARG A 890 10.59 -3.41 -16.10
N ASP A 891 10.10 -3.91 -17.23
CA ASP A 891 10.94 -4.70 -18.11
C ASP A 891 12.15 -3.89 -18.61
N LEU A 892 13.25 -4.58 -18.87
CA LEU A 892 14.53 -4.06 -19.33
C LEU A 892 14.33 -3.15 -20.54
N PRO A 893 14.48 -1.81 -20.39
CA PRO A 893 14.34 -0.90 -21.51
C PRO A 893 15.53 -1.07 -22.45
N LEU A 894 15.32 -0.78 -23.73
CA LEU A 894 16.38 -0.89 -24.74
C LEU A 894 16.68 0.47 -25.38
N PRO A 895 17.97 0.81 -25.57
CA PRO A 895 19.13 0.04 -25.13
C PRO A 895 19.34 0.10 -23.60
N THR A 896 20.00 -0.91 -23.03
CA THR A 896 20.50 -0.86 -21.64
C THR A 896 21.91 -1.44 -21.58
N SER A 897 22.79 -0.79 -20.80
CA SER A 897 24.15 -1.28 -20.58
C SER A 897 24.43 -1.58 -19.11
N PHE A 898 25.16 -2.65 -18.83
CA PHE A 898 25.67 -3.01 -17.51
C PHE A 898 27.19 -2.88 -17.53
N LEU A 899 27.74 -2.08 -16.61
CA LEU A 899 29.17 -2.06 -16.33
C LEU A 899 29.47 -3.06 -15.22
N LEU A 900 30.36 -3.98 -15.51
CA LEU A 900 30.88 -4.97 -14.59
C LEU A 900 32.32 -4.64 -14.21
N ASP A 901 32.68 -4.90 -12.97
CA ASP A 901 34.05 -4.84 -12.50
C ASP A 901 34.87 -6.08 -12.92
N GLU A 902 36.13 -6.13 -12.51
CA GLU A 902 37.07 -7.23 -12.81
C GLU A 902 36.68 -8.55 -12.14
N ALA A 903 35.87 -8.53 -11.08
CA ALA A 903 35.32 -9.74 -10.46
C ALA A 903 34.10 -10.28 -11.23
N GLY A 904 33.54 -9.48 -12.13
CA GLY A 904 32.33 -9.82 -12.90
C GLY A 904 31.04 -9.42 -12.18
N GLN A 905 31.11 -8.49 -11.24
CA GLN A 905 29.92 -7.94 -10.57
C GLN A 905 29.43 -6.72 -11.33
N ILE A 906 28.13 -6.65 -11.58
CA ILE A 906 27.45 -5.45 -12.05
C ILE A 906 27.61 -4.37 -10.97
N VAL A 907 28.19 -3.24 -11.36
CA VAL A 907 28.46 -2.09 -10.47
C VAL A 907 27.73 -0.82 -10.93
N LYS A 908 27.31 -0.75 -12.19
CA LYS A 908 26.53 0.38 -12.72
C LYS A 908 25.60 -0.06 -13.85
N VAL A 909 24.43 0.58 -13.93
CA VAL A 909 23.45 0.40 -15.01
C VAL A 909 23.28 1.71 -15.78
N TYR A 910 23.23 1.62 -17.11
CA TYR A 910 22.88 2.71 -18.02
C TYR A 910 21.57 2.34 -18.70
N GLN A 911 20.48 3.01 -18.32
CA GLN A 911 19.18 2.92 -18.99
C GLN A 911 19.20 3.90 -20.17
N GLY A 912 19.17 3.40 -21.39
CA GLY A 912 19.40 4.17 -22.61
C GLY A 912 20.86 4.22 -23.05
N THR A 913 21.15 5.03 -24.07
CA THR A 913 22.49 5.23 -24.61
C THR A 913 23.40 5.89 -23.58
N PRO A 914 24.54 5.28 -23.19
CA PRO A 914 25.48 5.88 -22.25
C PRO A 914 26.03 7.23 -22.75
N ASN A 915 26.28 8.18 -21.86
CA ASN A 915 26.98 9.40 -22.26
C ASN A 915 28.47 9.10 -22.52
N LYS A 916 29.00 9.46 -23.69
CA LYS A 916 30.40 9.18 -24.07
C LYS A 916 31.45 9.68 -23.07
N GLY A 917 31.29 10.90 -22.57
CA GLY A 917 32.24 11.50 -21.63
C GLY A 917 32.20 10.83 -20.26
N MET A 918 30.99 10.48 -19.80
CA MET A 918 30.80 9.79 -18.53
C MET A 918 31.30 8.35 -18.60
N LEU A 919 30.97 7.61 -19.66
CA LEU A 919 31.36 6.20 -19.82
C LEU A 919 32.88 5.98 -19.67
N ALA A 920 33.70 6.82 -20.32
CA ALA A 920 35.16 6.73 -20.18
C ALA A 920 35.64 7.07 -18.75
N THR A 921 34.98 8.01 -18.08
CA THR A 921 35.27 8.39 -16.69
C THR A 921 34.89 7.27 -15.72
N ASP A 922 33.75 6.63 -15.94
CA ASP A 922 33.24 5.54 -15.10
C ASP A 922 34.16 4.31 -15.15
N LEU A 923 34.63 3.95 -16.36
CA LEU A 923 35.59 2.86 -16.56
C LEU A 923 36.91 3.08 -15.81
N GLY A 924 37.36 4.33 -15.71
CA GLY A 924 38.57 4.70 -14.97
C GLY A 924 38.38 4.83 -13.46
N SER A 925 37.14 4.76 -12.94
CA SER A 925 36.86 5.12 -11.54
C SER A 925 35.86 4.18 -10.85
N ILE A 926 35.83 2.89 -11.21
CA ILE A 926 34.95 1.90 -10.58
C ILE A 926 35.19 1.86 -9.05
N PRO A 927 34.15 2.08 -8.21
CA PRO A 927 34.30 2.10 -6.75
C PRO A 927 34.62 0.70 -6.22
N ARG A 928 35.54 0.63 -5.25
CA ARG A 928 36.04 -0.61 -4.64
C ARG A 928 35.57 -0.80 -3.22
N THR A 929 35.34 0.28 -2.49
CA THR A 929 34.91 0.22 -1.08
C THR A 929 33.42 0.55 -0.93
N PRO A 930 32.75 0.09 0.15
CA PRO A 930 31.38 0.50 0.45
C PRO A 930 31.20 2.02 0.54
N ALA A 931 32.18 2.74 1.10
CA ALA A 931 32.15 4.20 1.21
C ALA A 931 32.22 4.88 -0.16
N GLU A 932 33.08 4.41 -1.07
CA GLU A 932 33.13 4.89 -2.46
C GLU A 932 31.84 4.60 -3.21
N ARG A 933 31.24 3.41 -3.00
CA ARG A 933 29.95 3.05 -3.60
C ARG A 933 28.84 3.96 -3.11
N MET A 934 28.75 4.21 -1.80
CA MET A 934 27.78 5.16 -1.25
C MET A 934 27.98 6.57 -1.84
N SER A 935 29.21 7.06 -1.87
CA SER A 935 29.52 8.39 -2.40
C SER A 935 29.19 8.55 -3.89
N LYS A 936 29.20 7.47 -4.67
CA LYS A 936 28.84 7.48 -6.10
C LYS A 936 27.39 7.12 -6.39
N GLY A 937 26.80 6.26 -5.57
CA GLY A 937 25.46 5.71 -5.73
C GLY A 937 24.36 6.57 -5.14
N LEU A 938 24.67 7.41 -4.15
CA LEU A 938 23.72 8.35 -3.58
C LEU A 938 23.92 9.77 -4.14
N PRO A 939 22.83 10.48 -4.46
CA PRO A 939 22.91 11.86 -4.94
C PRO A 939 23.23 12.88 -3.82
N PHE A 940 23.10 12.47 -2.55
CA PHE A 940 23.25 13.34 -1.39
C PHE A 940 24.09 12.67 -0.29
N HIS A 941 24.71 13.50 0.55
CA HIS A 941 25.32 13.07 1.80
C HIS A 941 24.26 12.91 2.90
N GLY A 942 24.60 12.14 3.93
CA GLY A 942 23.76 11.97 5.11
C GLY A 942 24.32 10.91 6.06
N THR A 943 23.55 10.58 7.09
CA THR A 943 23.95 9.67 8.17
C THR A 943 23.16 8.36 8.12
N ILE A 944 23.82 7.25 8.46
CA ILE A 944 23.23 5.93 8.63
C ILE A 944 23.60 5.46 10.02
N SER A 945 22.62 5.05 10.81
CA SER A 945 22.82 4.55 12.18
C SER A 945 22.69 3.03 12.28
N GLY A 946 22.00 2.40 11.33
CA GLY A 946 21.72 0.96 11.28
C GLY A 946 22.62 0.15 10.32
N GLN A 947 22.02 -0.88 9.71
CA GLN A 947 22.70 -1.72 8.72
C GLN A 947 23.03 -0.94 7.45
N GLN A 948 24.12 -1.34 6.78
CA GLN A 948 24.44 -0.82 5.45
C GLN A 948 23.35 -1.18 4.44
N PHE A 949 23.21 -0.36 3.40
CA PHE A 949 22.37 -0.68 2.25
C PHE A 949 22.73 -2.03 1.64
N GLN A 950 21.75 -2.92 1.53
CA GLN A 950 21.93 -4.30 1.08
C GLN A 950 20.71 -4.78 0.30
N ARG A 951 20.93 -5.65 -0.67
CA ARG A 951 19.84 -6.29 -1.42
C ARG A 951 19.27 -7.50 -0.70
N ASN A 952 17.98 -7.73 -0.91
CA ASN A 952 17.30 -8.95 -0.50
C ASN A 952 17.53 -10.08 -1.52
N TYR A 953 18.66 -10.79 -1.37
CA TYR A 953 18.99 -11.94 -2.21
C TYR A 953 18.08 -13.16 -2.02
N LEU A 954 17.30 -13.23 -0.92
CA LEU A 954 16.27 -14.27 -0.78
C LEU A 954 15.18 -14.09 -1.84
N SER A 955 14.73 -12.84 -2.06
CA SER A 955 13.73 -12.53 -3.09
C SER A 955 14.22 -12.87 -4.49
N TYR A 956 15.48 -12.53 -4.81
CA TYR A 956 16.11 -12.90 -6.08
C TYR A 956 16.10 -14.42 -6.29
N GLY A 957 16.54 -15.18 -5.27
CA GLY A 957 16.57 -16.64 -5.32
C GLY A 957 15.20 -17.25 -5.55
N SER A 958 14.18 -16.74 -4.85
CA SER A 958 12.79 -17.16 -5.01
C SER A 958 12.26 -16.92 -6.42
N ILE A 959 12.43 -15.72 -6.98
CA ILE A 959 11.94 -15.38 -8.33
C ILE A 959 12.60 -16.27 -9.38
N PHE A 960 13.93 -16.44 -9.33
CA PHE A 960 14.62 -17.33 -10.27
C PHE A 960 14.14 -18.79 -10.14
N TYR A 961 13.95 -19.28 -8.91
CA TYR A 961 13.47 -20.64 -8.65
C TYR A 961 12.06 -20.88 -9.19
N GLN A 962 11.16 -19.90 -9.06
CA GLN A 962 9.82 -19.95 -9.61
C GLN A 962 9.81 -19.98 -11.14
N ARG A 963 10.73 -19.24 -11.77
CA ARG A 963 10.89 -19.20 -13.24
C ARG A 963 11.68 -20.37 -13.82
N GLY A 964 12.26 -21.23 -12.99
CA GLY A 964 13.00 -22.42 -13.42
C GLY A 964 14.50 -22.18 -13.68
N TYR A 965 15.01 -20.96 -13.40
CA TYR A 965 16.42 -20.61 -13.53
C TYR A 965 17.21 -21.06 -12.29
N LEU A 966 17.37 -22.38 -12.14
CA LEU A 966 17.86 -23.01 -10.91
C LEU A 966 19.29 -22.62 -10.53
N GLU A 967 20.18 -22.40 -11.50
CA GLU A 967 21.56 -21.98 -11.24
C GLU A 967 21.62 -20.57 -10.64
N GLN A 968 20.88 -19.63 -11.23
CA GLN A 968 20.77 -18.26 -10.76
C GLN A 968 20.10 -18.20 -9.39
N ALA A 969 19.08 -19.04 -9.15
CA ALA A 969 18.43 -19.18 -7.85
C ALA A 969 19.42 -19.65 -6.77
N GLU A 970 20.20 -20.71 -7.04
CA GLU A 970 21.20 -21.21 -6.10
C GLU A 970 22.26 -20.15 -5.78
N SER A 971 22.74 -19.42 -6.80
CA SER A 971 23.71 -18.34 -6.62
C SER A 971 23.17 -17.24 -5.69
N ALA A 972 21.94 -16.79 -5.91
CA ALA A 972 21.30 -15.79 -5.08
C ALA A 972 21.10 -16.27 -3.62
N PHE A 973 20.59 -17.48 -3.40
CA PHE A 973 20.46 -18.01 -2.04
C PHE A 973 21.81 -18.20 -1.33
N ARG A 974 22.87 -18.56 -2.06
CA ARG A 974 24.23 -18.60 -1.50
C ARG A 974 24.74 -17.21 -1.12
N GLN A 975 24.41 -16.17 -1.90
CA GLN A 975 24.73 -14.79 -1.51
C GLN A 975 23.92 -14.36 -0.27
N ALA A 976 22.64 -14.69 -0.20
CA ALA A 976 21.84 -14.45 1.01
C ALA A 976 22.46 -15.12 2.25
N LEU A 977 22.95 -16.36 2.11
CA LEU A 977 23.64 -17.09 3.18
C LEU A 977 25.01 -16.50 3.53
N ARG A 978 25.69 -15.82 2.60
CA ARG A 978 26.93 -15.08 2.89
C ARG A 978 26.63 -13.82 3.71
N ASN A 979 25.54 -13.12 3.38
CA ASN A 979 25.11 -11.92 4.10
C ASN A 979 24.61 -12.27 5.51
N ASP A 980 23.85 -13.36 5.64
CA ASP A 980 23.40 -13.91 6.91
C ASP A 980 23.68 -15.43 7.00
N PRO A 981 24.80 -15.83 7.62
CA PRO A 981 25.12 -17.24 7.84
C PRO A 981 24.12 -17.99 8.73
N ALA A 982 23.25 -17.30 9.47
CA ALA A 982 22.22 -17.90 10.30
C ALA A 982 20.87 -18.05 9.59
N SER A 983 20.72 -17.57 8.35
CA SER A 983 19.46 -17.65 7.61
C SER A 983 19.01 -19.10 7.38
N ALA A 984 17.85 -19.45 7.94
CA ALA A 984 17.18 -20.72 7.68
C ALA A 984 16.59 -20.74 6.26
N GLU A 985 16.11 -19.60 5.78
CA GLU A 985 15.47 -19.38 4.49
C GLU A 985 16.42 -19.60 3.33
N ALA A 986 17.63 -19.04 3.41
CA ALA A 986 18.63 -19.21 2.38
C ALA A 986 18.99 -20.69 2.24
N ARG A 987 19.12 -21.41 3.36
CA ARG A 987 19.38 -22.86 3.36
C ARG A 987 18.20 -23.66 2.81
N TYR A 988 16.98 -23.29 3.18
CA TYR A 988 15.76 -23.89 2.63
C TYR A 988 15.67 -23.66 1.11
N GLY A 989 15.98 -22.46 0.62
CA GLY A 989 16.03 -22.13 -0.79
C GLY A 989 17.06 -22.97 -1.56
N ILE A 990 18.28 -23.10 -1.04
CA ILE A 990 19.32 -23.98 -1.61
C ILE A 990 18.84 -25.43 -1.65
N GLY A 991 18.28 -25.94 -0.54
CA GLY A 991 17.74 -27.30 -0.48
C GLY A 991 16.61 -27.54 -1.49
N SER A 992 15.75 -26.54 -1.70
CA SER A 992 14.64 -26.59 -2.67
C SER A 992 15.16 -26.64 -4.11
N VAL A 993 16.20 -25.85 -4.44
CA VAL A 993 16.87 -25.92 -5.73
C VAL A 993 17.49 -27.30 -5.96
N GLN A 994 18.24 -27.81 -4.98
CA GLN A 994 18.88 -29.14 -5.05
C GLN A 994 17.85 -30.25 -5.22
N LEU A 995 16.71 -30.16 -4.52
CA LEU A 995 15.60 -31.11 -4.64
C LEU A 995 14.99 -31.10 -6.05
N LYS A 996 14.78 -29.92 -6.67
CA LYS A 996 14.33 -29.82 -8.08
C LYS A 996 15.36 -30.38 -9.06
N GLN A 997 16.66 -30.26 -8.77
CA GLN A 997 17.75 -30.85 -9.56
C GLN A 997 17.94 -32.37 -9.29
N ASN A 998 17.10 -32.98 -8.46
CA ASN A 998 17.20 -34.39 -8.05
C ASN A 998 18.49 -34.75 -7.29
N LYS A 999 19.15 -33.77 -6.64
CA LYS A 999 20.31 -33.97 -5.75
C LYS A 999 19.83 -34.24 -4.32
N LEU A 1000 19.30 -35.45 -4.10
CA LEU A 1000 18.55 -35.77 -2.88
C LEU A 1000 19.38 -35.66 -1.58
N GLU A 1001 20.64 -36.12 -1.58
CA GLU A 1001 21.49 -36.07 -0.37
C GLU A 1001 21.89 -34.63 -0.01
N ASP A 1002 22.29 -33.82 -1.00
CA ASP A 1002 22.62 -32.40 -0.79
C ASP A 1002 21.40 -31.63 -0.26
N ALA A 1003 20.22 -31.87 -0.84
CA ALA A 1003 18.98 -31.25 -0.41
C ALA A 1003 18.64 -31.64 1.04
N ARG A 1004 18.80 -32.92 1.40
CA ARG A 1004 18.60 -33.42 2.77
C ARG A 1004 19.54 -32.74 3.75
N GLU A 1005 20.81 -32.56 3.41
CA GLU A 1005 21.76 -31.84 4.26
C GLU A 1005 21.33 -30.37 4.45
N SER A 1006 20.96 -29.68 3.37
CA SER A 1006 20.52 -28.29 3.42
C SER A 1006 19.29 -28.09 4.32
N PHE A 1007 18.26 -28.93 4.17
CA PHE A 1007 17.06 -28.86 5.02
C PHE A 1007 17.37 -29.22 6.48
N ASN A 1008 18.20 -30.24 6.74
CA ASN A 1008 18.64 -30.59 8.10
C ASN A 1008 19.39 -29.46 8.83
N ARG A 1009 20.11 -28.63 8.08
CA ARG A 1009 20.76 -27.42 8.62
C ARG A 1009 19.73 -26.30 8.84
N ALA A 1010 18.79 -26.11 7.91
CA ALA A 1010 17.74 -25.10 8.01
C ALA A 1010 16.88 -25.26 9.28
N VAL A 1011 16.44 -26.49 9.58
CA VAL A 1011 15.57 -26.78 10.75
C VAL A 1011 16.23 -26.57 12.12
N LYS A 1012 17.55 -26.33 12.16
CA LYS A 1012 18.33 -26.09 13.39
C LYS A 1012 18.58 -24.61 13.66
N LEU A 1013 18.05 -23.74 12.81
CA LEU A 1013 18.32 -22.30 12.87
C LEU A 1013 17.04 -21.53 13.20
N PRO A 1014 17.18 -20.34 13.82
CA PRO A 1014 16.06 -19.43 13.93
C PRO A 1014 15.60 -19.05 12.52
N SER A 1015 14.28 -19.03 12.33
CA SER A 1015 13.65 -18.66 11.07
C SER A 1015 12.92 -17.35 11.25
N SER A 1016 13.13 -16.43 10.32
CA SER A 1016 12.39 -15.17 10.27
C SER A 1016 10.97 -15.37 9.74
N TYR A 1017 10.74 -16.43 8.94
CA TYR A 1017 9.41 -16.74 8.41
C TYR A 1017 8.84 -18.03 9.02
N PRO A 1018 7.58 -18.02 9.51
CA PRO A 1018 6.98 -19.19 10.15
C PRO A 1018 6.82 -20.42 9.24
N SER A 1019 6.71 -20.23 7.93
CA SER A 1019 6.50 -21.31 6.95
C SER A 1019 7.78 -22.05 6.55
N THR A 1020 8.96 -21.43 6.71
CA THR A 1020 10.26 -22.01 6.30
C THR A 1020 10.51 -23.37 6.95
N LEU A 1021 10.35 -23.45 8.28
CA LEU A 1021 10.67 -24.66 9.03
C LEU A 1021 9.66 -25.80 8.78
N PRO A 1022 8.32 -25.57 8.81
CA PRO A 1022 7.35 -26.57 8.37
C PRO A 1022 7.62 -27.10 6.96
N ASN A 1023 7.92 -26.21 6.01
CA ASN A 1023 8.23 -26.59 4.63
C ASN A 1023 9.51 -27.44 4.55
N ALA A 1024 10.56 -27.07 5.29
CA ALA A 1024 11.82 -27.81 5.35
C ALA A 1024 11.61 -29.23 5.91
N TRP A 1025 10.87 -29.37 7.02
CA TRP A 1025 10.52 -30.67 7.59
C TRP A 1025 9.69 -31.52 6.63
N ASN A 1026 8.69 -30.94 5.96
CA ASN A 1026 7.91 -31.66 4.96
C ASN A 1026 8.78 -32.13 3.78
N ASN A 1027 9.71 -31.31 3.31
CA ASN A 1027 10.62 -31.71 2.23
C ASN A 1027 11.60 -32.81 2.66
N LEU A 1028 12.03 -32.86 3.93
CA LEU A 1028 12.79 -34.01 4.48
C LEU A 1028 11.96 -35.30 4.42
N GLY A 1029 10.69 -35.24 4.82
CA GLY A 1029 9.75 -36.37 4.71
C GLY A 1029 9.53 -36.82 3.26
N LEU A 1030 9.42 -35.87 2.32
CA LEU A 1030 9.28 -36.15 0.89
C LEU A 1030 10.54 -36.86 0.33
N ILE A 1031 11.74 -36.42 0.71
CA ILE A 1031 13.00 -37.05 0.30
C ILE A 1031 13.05 -38.50 0.80
N ALA A 1032 12.79 -38.72 2.10
CA ALA A 1032 12.75 -40.07 2.67
C ALA A 1032 11.71 -40.96 1.97
N THR A 1033 10.55 -40.41 1.61
CA THR A 1033 9.51 -41.13 0.85
C THR A 1033 10.01 -41.53 -0.54
N ARG A 1034 10.69 -40.64 -1.27
CA ARG A 1034 11.29 -40.94 -2.59
C ARG A 1034 12.38 -42.01 -2.52
N GLN A 1035 13.08 -42.11 -1.39
CA GLN A 1035 14.08 -43.14 -1.11
C GLN A 1035 13.44 -44.45 -0.60
N ASN A 1036 12.11 -44.56 -0.61
CA ASN A 1036 11.34 -45.70 -0.10
C ASN A 1036 11.55 -45.97 1.40
N GLN A 1037 11.93 -44.95 2.17
CA GLN A 1037 12.17 -44.99 3.62
C GLN A 1037 10.96 -44.42 4.37
N ILE A 1038 9.79 -45.04 4.20
CA ILE A 1038 8.51 -44.49 4.72
C ILE A 1038 8.49 -44.37 6.25
N ALA A 1039 9.17 -45.27 6.96
CA ALA A 1039 9.27 -45.19 8.42
C ALA A 1039 10.05 -43.96 8.90
N GLU A 1040 11.03 -43.51 8.13
CA GLU A 1040 11.80 -42.28 8.43
C GLU A 1040 11.02 -41.02 8.05
N ALA A 1041 10.17 -41.08 7.02
CA ALA A 1041 9.38 -39.94 6.55
C ALA A 1041 8.34 -39.44 7.57
N ILE A 1042 7.70 -40.36 8.29
CA ILE A 1042 6.62 -40.05 9.26
C ILE A 1042 7.01 -39.01 10.32
N PRO A 1043 8.11 -39.19 11.09
CA PRO A 1043 8.49 -38.21 12.11
C PRO A 1043 8.80 -36.82 11.54
N TYR A 1044 9.31 -36.72 10.30
CA TYR A 1044 9.51 -35.43 9.65
C TYR A 1044 8.20 -34.70 9.36
N PHE A 1045 7.20 -35.40 8.81
CA PHE A 1045 5.88 -34.78 8.62
C PHE A 1045 5.21 -34.41 9.95
N GLN A 1046 5.42 -35.20 11.01
CA GLN A 1046 4.91 -34.89 12.35
C GLN A 1046 5.55 -33.61 12.93
N GLU A 1047 6.86 -33.41 12.77
CA GLU A 1047 7.51 -32.14 13.19
C GLU A 1047 7.02 -30.94 12.37
N ALA A 1048 6.76 -31.12 11.07
CA ALA A 1048 6.14 -30.06 10.26
C ALA A 1048 4.76 -29.65 10.83
N LEU A 1049 3.94 -30.64 11.20
CA LEU A 1049 2.60 -30.44 11.77
C LEU A 1049 2.61 -29.94 13.22
N LYS A 1050 3.68 -30.21 13.98
CA LYS A 1050 3.86 -29.62 15.32
C LYS A 1050 4.07 -28.11 15.25
N LEU A 1051 4.79 -27.64 14.22
CA LEU A 1051 5.01 -26.21 13.97
C LEU A 1051 3.83 -25.56 13.26
N SER A 1052 3.15 -26.29 12.38
CA SER A 1052 1.99 -25.82 11.62
C SER A 1052 0.92 -26.92 11.53
N PRO A 1053 0.02 -27.03 12.54
CA PRO A 1053 -0.97 -28.11 12.63
C PRO A 1053 -1.88 -28.26 11.41
N ASP A 1054 -2.23 -27.15 10.78
CA ASP A 1054 -3.12 -27.11 9.61
C ASP A 1054 -2.35 -27.03 8.28
N TYR A 1055 -1.13 -27.57 8.20
CA TYR A 1055 -0.34 -27.54 6.96
C TYR A 1055 -0.83 -28.62 5.97
N PRO A 1056 -1.56 -28.27 4.88
CA PRO A 1056 -2.30 -29.25 4.09
C PRO A 1056 -1.39 -30.27 3.39
N VAL A 1057 -0.26 -29.80 2.86
CA VAL A 1057 0.72 -30.65 2.15
C VAL A 1057 1.32 -31.69 3.10
N ALA A 1058 1.68 -31.31 4.32
CA ALA A 1058 2.22 -32.25 5.31
C ALA A 1058 1.15 -33.22 5.83
N LEU A 1059 -0.10 -32.78 6.03
CA LEU A 1059 -1.22 -33.66 6.40
C LEU A 1059 -1.43 -34.74 5.32
N ASN A 1060 -1.53 -34.34 4.05
CA ASN A 1060 -1.71 -35.29 2.95
C ASN A 1060 -0.52 -36.24 2.80
N ASN A 1061 0.71 -35.74 2.91
CA ASN A 1061 1.92 -36.56 2.85
C ASN A 1061 2.00 -37.57 4.01
N LEU A 1062 1.69 -37.15 5.24
CA LEU A 1062 1.64 -38.03 6.41
C LEU A 1062 0.55 -39.09 6.27
N GLY A 1063 -0.65 -38.69 5.85
CA GLY A 1063 -1.75 -39.61 5.58
C GLY A 1063 -1.38 -40.68 4.55
N ASN A 1064 -0.72 -40.26 3.47
CA ASN A 1064 -0.22 -41.18 2.45
C ASN A 1064 0.91 -42.09 2.93
N ALA A 1065 1.81 -41.59 3.78
CA ALA A 1065 2.85 -42.42 4.42
C ALA A 1065 2.24 -43.51 5.31
N PHE A 1066 1.20 -43.18 6.10
CA PHE A 1066 0.44 -44.17 6.88
C PHE A 1066 -0.30 -45.17 5.98
N ARG A 1067 -0.90 -44.68 4.87
CA ARG A 1067 -1.56 -45.53 3.87
C ARG A 1067 -0.61 -46.57 3.28
N GLN A 1068 0.61 -46.17 2.94
CA GLN A 1068 1.64 -47.08 2.42
C GLN A 1068 2.09 -48.13 3.44
N GLN A 1069 2.11 -47.77 4.74
CA GLN A 1069 2.36 -48.72 5.83
C GLN A 1069 1.12 -49.53 6.24
N LYS A 1070 -0.02 -49.37 5.57
CA LYS A 1070 -1.30 -50.01 5.92
C LYS A 1070 -1.81 -49.65 7.32
N ARG A 1071 -1.42 -48.48 7.84
CA ARG A 1071 -1.89 -47.91 9.13
C ARG A 1071 -3.17 -47.11 8.89
N TRP A 1072 -4.25 -47.82 8.55
CA TRP A 1072 -5.46 -47.23 7.97
C TRP A 1072 -6.19 -46.24 8.87
N GLU A 1073 -6.31 -46.53 10.17
CA GLU A 1073 -7.01 -45.65 11.12
C GLU A 1073 -6.25 -44.32 11.36
N GLU A 1074 -4.92 -44.37 11.40
CA GLU A 1074 -4.09 -43.17 11.52
C GLU A 1074 -4.11 -42.36 10.22
N ALA A 1075 -4.06 -43.04 9.07
CA ALA A 1075 -4.25 -42.40 7.77
C ALA A 1075 -5.60 -41.71 7.68
N ARG A 1076 -6.70 -42.36 8.14
CA ARG A 1076 -8.04 -41.78 8.16
C ARG A 1076 -8.06 -40.49 8.96
N LYS A 1077 -7.62 -40.53 10.22
CA LYS A 1077 -7.66 -39.35 11.12
C LYS A 1077 -6.89 -38.15 10.56
N VAL A 1078 -5.71 -38.37 10.00
CA VAL A 1078 -4.89 -37.29 9.43
C VAL A 1078 -5.50 -36.75 8.14
N LEU A 1079 -6.07 -37.62 7.28
CA LEU A 1079 -6.68 -37.21 6.02
C LEU A 1079 -8.06 -36.57 6.21
N GLU A 1080 -8.82 -36.96 7.25
CA GLU A 1080 -10.02 -36.23 7.70
C GLU A 1080 -9.64 -34.80 8.07
N HIS A 1081 -8.59 -34.62 8.89
CA HIS A 1081 -8.08 -33.29 9.21
C HIS A 1081 -7.58 -32.54 7.96
N ALA A 1082 -6.91 -33.23 7.02
CA ALA A 1082 -6.50 -32.62 5.74
C ALA A 1082 -7.71 -32.08 4.94
N VAL A 1083 -8.81 -32.82 4.93
CA VAL A 1083 -10.05 -32.41 4.26
C VAL A 1083 -10.80 -31.33 5.05
N ASP A 1084 -10.77 -31.34 6.39
CA ASP A 1084 -11.31 -30.25 7.19
C ASP A 1084 -10.54 -28.94 6.97
N VAL A 1085 -9.21 -29.06 6.80
CA VAL A 1085 -8.32 -27.95 6.48
C VAL A 1085 -8.51 -27.49 5.03
N ASN A 1086 -8.64 -28.38 4.05
CA ASN A 1086 -8.91 -27.99 2.68
C ASN A 1086 -9.97 -28.90 2.04
N PRO A 1087 -11.27 -28.58 2.20
CA PRO A 1087 -12.35 -29.42 1.70
C PRO A 1087 -12.37 -29.59 0.18
N GLU A 1088 -11.74 -28.65 -0.52
CA GLU A 1088 -11.69 -28.55 -1.97
C GLU A 1088 -10.39 -29.15 -2.56
N ASP A 1089 -9.46 -29.64 -1.73
CA ASP A 1089 -8.23 -30.29 -2.22
C ASP A 1089 -8.53 -31.66 -2.86
N PRO A 1090 -8.36 -31.83 -4.18
CA PRO A 1090 -8.62 -33.09 -4.84
C PRO A 1090 -7.72 -34.24 -4.34
N GLU A 1091 -6.50 -33.95 -3.88
CA GLU A 1091 -5.55 -34.97 -3.42
C GLU A 1091 -5.91 -35.52 -2.03
N ALA A 1092 -6.27 -34.64 -1.09
CA ALA A 1092 -6.75 -35.05 0.22
C ALA A 1092 -8.06 -35.84 0.11
N ASN A 1093 -9.02 -35.37 -0.70
CA ASN A 1093 -10.28 -36.08 -0.96
C ASN A 1093 -10.02 -37.46 -1.60
N TYR A 1094 -9.16 -37.56 -2.61
CA TYR A 1094 -8.79 -38.85 -3.21
C TYR A 1094 -8.13 -39.78 -2.19
N SER A 1095 -7.15 -39.26 -1.43
CA SER A 1095 -6.40 -40.06 -0.47
C SER A 1095 -7.29 -40.61 0.64
N LEU A 1096 -8.22 -39.79 1.15
CA LEU A 1096 -9.21 -40.19 2.15
C LEU A 1096 -10.20 -41.22 1.58
N GLY A 1097 -10.71 -40.99 0.36
CA GLY A 1097 -11.59 -41.94 -0.32
C GLY A 1097 -10.95 -43.32 -0.50
N MET A 1098 -9.66 -43.35 -0.82
CA MET A 1098 -8.89 -44.60 -0.89
C MET A 1098 -8.72 -45.30 0.47
N VAL A 1099 -8.56 -44.54 1.57
CA VAL A 1099 -8.52 -45.13 2.93
C VAL A 1099 -9.87 -45.72 3.30
N PHE A 1100 -10.98 -45.02 3.05
CA PHE A 1100 -12.33 -45.55 3.26
C PHE A 1100 -12.59 -46.81 2.43
N ALA A 1101 -12.08 -46.86 1.20
CA ALA A 1101 -12.20 -48.06 0.36
C ALA A 1101 -11.47 -49.26 1.01
N GLN A 1102 -10.30 -49.07 1.61
CA GLN A 1102 -9.57 -50.14 2.30
C GLN A 1102 -10.21 -50.56 3.64
N LEU A 1103 -10.94 -49.64 4.29
CA LEU A 1103 -11.73 -49.91 5.51
C LEU A 1103 -13.13 -50.49 5.20
N ASP A 1104 -13.40 -50.85 3.95
CA ASP A 1104 -14.71 -51.33 3.45
C ASP A 1104 -15.89 -50.38 3.68
N GLN A 1105 -15.62 -49.10 3.93
CA GLN A 1105 -16.63 -48.04 4.05
C GLN A 1105 -16.96 -47.45 2.67
N ASN A 1106 -17.62 -48.28 1.85
CA ASN A 1106 -17.87 -48.02 0.42
C ASN A 1106 -18.61 -46.70 0.12
N GLU A 1107 -19.57 -46.30 0.95
CA GLU A 1107 -20.35 -45.07 0.72
C GLU A 1107 -19.49 -43.82 0.85
N HIS A 1108 -18.74 -43.70 1.95
CA HIS A 1108 -17.77 -42.62 2.16
C HIS A 1108 -16.68 -42.62 1.08
N ALA A 1109 -16.17 -43.80 0.69
CA ALA A 1109 -15.20 -43.91 -0.39
C ALA A 1109 -15.74 -43.33 -1.71
N ASN A 1110 -16.99 -43.62 -2.07
CA ASN A 1110 -17.64 -43.08 -3.25
C ASN A 1110 -17.82 -41.55 -3.14
N GLU A 1111 -18.28 -41.04 -1.99
CA GLU A 1111 -18.45 -39.61 -1.77
C GLU A 1111 -17.15 -38.84 -1.97
N TYR A 1112 -16.07 -39.23 -1.30
CA TYR A 1112 -14.80 -38.52 -1.35
C TYR A 1112 -14.10 -38.65 -2.70
N LEU A 1113 -14.22 -39.78 -3.40
CA LEU A 1113 -13.72 -39.91 -4.78
C LEU A 1113 -14.51 -39.02 -5.76
N GLN A 1114 -15.82 -38.89 -5.60
CA GLN A 1114 -16.63 -37.96 -6.40
C GLN A 1114 -16.28 -36.51 -6.11
N ARG A 1115 -16.02 -36.15 -4.84
CA ARG A 1115 -15.51 -34.82 -4.47
C ARG A 1115 -14.16 -34.52 -5.11
N ALA A 1116 -13.23 -35.48 -5.10
CA ALA A 1116 -11.94 -35.32 -5.78
C ALA A 1116 -12.12 -35.01 -7.27
N LEU A 1117 -13.05 -35.70 -7.95
CA LEU A 1117 -13.37 -35.46 -9.36
C LEU A 1117 -14.13 -34.16 -9.62
N LYS A 1118 -14.93 -33.69 -8.66
CA LYS A 1118 -15.59 -32.38 -8.74
C LYS A 1118 -14.55 -31.26 -8.81
N PHE A 1119 -13.50 -31.33 -7.99
CA PHE A 1119 -12.46 -30.30 -7.93
C PHE A 1119 -11.33 -30.52 -8.94
N ARG A 1120 -11.09 -31.76 -9.37
CA ARG A 1120 -10.19 -32.10 -10.49
C ARG A 1120 -10.87 -33.09 -11.45
N PRO A 1121 -11.60 -32.61 -12.46
CA PRO A 1121 -12.28 -33.48 -13.43
C PRO A 1121 -11.36 -34.38 -14.23
N VAL A 1122 -10.14 -33.91 -14.55
CA VAL A 1122 -9.10 -34.70 -15.22
C VAL A 1122 -8.19 -35.34 -14.15
N TYR A 1123 -8.67 -36.42 -13.54
CA TYR A 1123 -7.92 -37.19 -12.54
C TYR A 1123 -8.04 -38.71 -12.79
N PRO A 1124 -7.13 -39.29 -13.61
CA PRO A 1124 -7.28 -40.67 -14.07
C PRO A 1124 -7.27 -41.73 -12.96
N GLU A 1125 -6.42 -41.56 -11.94
CA GLU A 1125 -6.36 -42.48 -10.80
C GLU A 1125 -7.67 -42.50 -10.01
N ALA A 1126 -8.30 -41.33 -9.82
CA ALA A 1126 -9.59 -41.21 -9.16
C ALA A 1126 -10.73 -41.82 -9.98
N LEU A 1127 -10.78 -41.56 -11.30
CA LEU A 1127 -11.79 -42.15 -12.21
C LEU A 1127 -11.67 -43.68 -12.27
N ASN A 1128 -10.45 -44.19 -12.41
CA ASN A 1128 -10.20 -45.62 -12.43
C ASN A 1128 -10.58 -46.30 -11.11
N ASN A 1129 -10.18 -45.73 -9.98
CA ASN A 1129 -10.46 -46.33 -8.68
C ASN A 1129 -11.94 -46.21 -8.29
N LEU A 1130 -12.63 -45.15 -8.73
CA LEU A 1130 -14.10 -45.05 -8.63
C LEU A 1130 -14.78 -46.14 -9.47
N GLY A 1131 -14.29 -46.41 -10.68
CA GLY A 1131 -14.76 -47.52 -11.51
C GLY A 1131 -14.59 -48.89 -10.82
N ILE A 1132 -13.43 -49.14 -10.19
CA ILE A 1132 -13.18 -50.36 -9.40
C ILE A 1132 -14.14 -50.45 -8.20
N LEU A 1133 -14.36 -49.33 -7.49
CA LEU A 1133 -15.30 -49.27 -6.36
C LEU A 1133 -16.75 -49.57 -6.79
N TYR A 1134 -17.16 -49.09 -7.97
CA TYR A 1134 -18.47 -49.43 -8.54
C TYR A 1134 -18.60 -50.92 -8.87
N LEU A 1135 -17.55 -51.57 -9.36
CA LEU A 1135 -17.57 -53.03 -9.55
C LEU A 1135 -17.69 -53.76 -8.21
N ARG A 1136 -16.95 -53.32 -7.18
CA ARG A 1136 -17.01 -53.91 -5.83
C ARG A 1136 -18.40 -53.79 -5.21
N THR A 1137 -19.15 -52.74 -5.57
CA THR A 1137 -20.52 -52.48 -5.10
C THR A 1137 -21.61 -52.91 -6.09
N SER A 1138 -21.27 -53.74 -7.09
CA SER A 1138 -22.20 -54.30 -8.10
C SER A 1138 -22.91 -53.25 -8.99
N GLN A 1139 -22.32 -52.07 -9.17
CA GLN A 1139 -22.83 -50.97 -10.01
C GLN A 1139 -22.12 -50.95 -11.38
N THR A 1140 -22.24 -52.04 -12.15
CA THR A 1140 -21.42 -52.28 -13.35
C THR A 1140 -21.55 -51.20 -14.44
N GLU A 1141 -22.73 -50.63 -14.64
CA GLU A 1141 -22.93 -49.55 -15.64
C GLU A 1141 -22.13 -48.29 -15.31
N LYS A 1142 -22.14 -47.87 -14.03
CA LYS A 1142 -21.35 -46.73 -13.56
C LYS A 1142 -19.84 -47.00 -13.63
N ALA A 1143 -19.43 -48.25 -13.39
CA ALA A 1143 -18.05 -48.66 -13.56
C ALA A 1143 -17.57 -48.49 -15.00
N VAL A 1144 -18.35 -48.98 -15.98
CA VAL A 1144 -18.07 -48.82 -17.41
C VAL A 1144 -17.96 -47.34 -17.78
N ALA A 1145 -18.93 -46.52 -17.35
CA ALA A 1145 -18.90 -45.08 -17.62
C ALA A 1145 -17.65 -44.39 -17.04
N SER A 1146 -17.25 -44.74 -15.82
CA SER A 1146 -16.07 -44.17 -15.17
C SER A 1146 -14.77 -44.54 -15.90
N PHE A 1147 -14.61 -45.80 -16.34
CA PHE A 1147 -13.44 -46.21 -17.11
C PHE A 1147 -13.40 -45.58 -18.51
N GLN A 1148 -14.55 -45.47 -19.18
CA GLN A 1148 -14.66 -44.79 -20.48
C GLN A 1148 -14.31 -43.31 -20.36
N GLU A 1149 -14.78 -42.64 -19.32
CA GLU A 1149 -14.44 -41.24 -19.06
C GLU A 1149 -12.96 -41.08 -18.75
N CYS A 1150 -12.36 -41.98 -17.96
CA CYS A 1150 -10.91 -42.00 -17.71
C CYS A 1150 -10.12 -42.09 -19.02
N ILE A 1151 -10.51 -42.99 -19.91
CA ILE A 1151 -9.88 -43.17 -21.22
C ILE A 1151 -10.03 -41.90 -22.08
N ARG A 1152 -11.20 -41.25 -22.03
CA ARG A 1152 -11.49 -40.03 -22.79
C ARG A 1152 -10.63 -38.85 -22.35
N VAL A 1153 -10.47 -38.64 -21.04
CA VAL A 1153 -9.72 -37.50 -20.48
C VAL A 1153 -8.22 -37.77 -20.32
N ALA A 1154 -7.83 -39.04 -20.19
CA ALA A 1154 -6.45 -39.48 -19.98
C ALA A 1154 -6.15 -40.74 -20.84
N PRO A 1155 -6.00 -40.57 -22.16
CA PRO A 1155 -5.83 -41.69 -23.10
C PRO A 1155 -4.56 -42.54 -22.89
N ASP A 1156 -3.57 -42.02 -22.17
CA ASP A 1156 -2.31 -42.72 -21.86
C ASP A 1156 -2.39 -43.54 -20.54
N PHE A 1157 -3.56 -43.58 -19.88
CA PHE A 1157 -3.73 -44.30 -18.61
C PHE A 1157 -4.19 -45.75 -18.82
N ASP A 1158 -3.22 -46.64 -19.05
CA ASP A 1158 -3.41 -48.05 -19.42
C ASP A 1158 -4.39 -48.82 -18.50
N GLN A 1159 -4.37 -48.55 -17.19
CA GLN A 1159 -5.11 -49.36 -16.21
C GLN A 1159 -6.63 -49.34 -16.43
N SER A 1160 -7.19 -48.23 -16.93
CA SER A 1160 -8.62 -48.13 -17.22
C SER A 1160 -9.05 -48.95 -18.43
N TYR A 1161 -8.20 -49.05 -19.46
CA TYR A 1161 -8.41 -49.95 -20.59
C TYR A 1161 -8.45 -51.41 -20.14
N LEU A 1162 -7.46 -51.83 -19.33
CA LEU A 1162 -7.37 -53.19 -18.82
C LEU A 1162 -8.56 -53.54 -17.93
N ASN A 1163 -8.99 -52.62 -17.06
CA ASN A 1163 -10.15 -52.81 -16.20
C ASN A 1163 -11.46 -52.87 -17.01
N LEU A 1164 -11.65 -51.96 -17.97
CA LEU A 1164 -12.84 -51.96 -18.82
C LEU A 1164 -12.96 -53.24 -19.67
N ALA A 1165 -11.85 -53.72 -20.23
CA ALA A 1165 -11.82 -54.98 -20.96
C ALA A 1165 -12.21 -56.17 -20.08
N ARG A 1166 -11.71 -56.22 -18.84
CA ARG A 1166 -12.10 -57.25 -17.85
C ARG A 1166 -13.60 -57.18 -17.53
N VAL A 1167 -14.16 -55.99 -17.38
CA VAL A 1167 -15.60 -55.81 -17.14
C VAL A 1167 -16.44 -56.30 -18.31
N TYR A 1168 -16.07 -55.97 -19.55
CA TYR A 1168 -16.78 -56.46 -20.73
C TYR A 1168 -16.67 -57.98 -20.90
N ALA A 1169 -15.53 -58.57 -20.55
CA ALA A 1169 -15.38 -60.02 -20.50
C ALA A 1169 -16.32 -60.65 -19.46
N LEU A 1170 -16.44 -60.05 -18.26
CA LEU A 1170 -17.38 -60.50 -17.21
C LEU A 1170 -18.86 -60.31 -17.62
N GLN A 1171 -19.17 -59.34 -18.47
CA GLN A 1171 -20.51 -59.13 -19.06
C GLN A 1171 -20.78 -60.03 -20.28
N HIS A 1172 -19.92 -61.02 -20.57
CA HIS A 1172 -20.02 -61.89 -21.75
C HIS A 1172 -20.04 -61.12 -23.09
N ASN A 1173 -19.31 -60.00 -23.18
CA ASN A 1173 -19.17 -59.20 -24.39
C ASN A 1173 -17.72 -59.18 -24.90
N PRO A 1174 -17.22 -60.30 -25.46
CA PRO A 1174 -15.82 -60.44 -25.87
C PRO A 1174 -15.41 -59.48 -26.99
N GLU A 1175 -16.35 -59.11 -27.88
CA GLU A 1175 -16.08 -58.17 -28.97
C GLU A 1175 -15.73 -56.77 -28.45
N LYS A 1176 -16.49 -56.26 -27.48
CA LYS A 1176 -16.17 -54.96 -26.84
C LYS A 1176 -14.88 -55.04 -26.04
N ALA A 1177 -14.65 -56.13 -25.33
CA ALA A 1177 -13.44 -56.34 -24.54
C ALA A 1177 -12.18 -56.36 -25.44
N ARG A 1178 -12.26 -57.06 -26.57
CA ARG A 1178 -11.22 -57.11 -27.61
C ARG A 1178 -10.99 -55.74 -28.22
N ALA A 1179 -12.04 -55.01 -28.57
CA ALA A 1179 -11.93 -53.67 -29.16
C ALA A 1179 -11.18 -52.69 -28.23
N VAL A 1180 -11.48 -52.71 -26.92
CA VAL A 1180 -10.79 -51.85 -25.93
C VAL A 1180 -9.31 -52.22 -25.80
N LEU A 1181 -8.97 -53.51 -25.79
CA LEU A 1181 -7.57 -53.96 -25.73
C LEU A 1181 -6.80 -53.59 -27.01
N LEU A 1182 -7.44 -53.68 -28.18
CA LEU A 1182 -6.83 -53.26 -29.44
C LEU A 1182 -6.62 -51.74 -29.51
N ASP A 1183 -7.53 -50.92 -28.94
CA ASP A 1183 -7.32 -49.46 -28.83
C ASP A 1183 -6.13 -49.12 -27.93
N LEU A 1184 -5.96 -49.82 -26.80
CA LEU A 1184 -4.77 -49.68 -25.97
C LEU A 1184 -3.49 -50.08 -26.72
N LEU A 1185 -3.49 -51.24 -27.40
CA LEU A 1185 -2.31 -51.74 -28.14
C LEU A 1185 -1.98 -50.91 -29.38
N ALA A 1186 -2.95 -50.23 -29.99
CA ALA A 1186 -2.69 -49.28 -31.07
C ALA A 1186 -1.83 -48.09 -30.60
N ARG A 1187 -1.94 -47.74 -29.31
CA ARG A 1187 -1.20 -46.62 -28.68
C ARG A 1187 0.07 -47.10 -27.98
N ARG A 1188 -0.01 -48.26 -27.34
CA ARG A 1188 1.05 -48.91 -26.55
C ARG A 1188 1.24 -50.37 -27.01
N PRO A 1189 1.83 -50.60 -28.19
CA PRO A 1189 2.05 -51.96 -28.71
C PRO A 1189 2.81 -52.87 -27.74
N GLU A 1190 3.65 -52.28 -26.88
CA GLU A 1190 4.48 -52.94 -25.88
C GLU A 1190 3.75 -53.35 -24.58
N ASN A 1191 2.46 -53.00 -24.40
CA ASN A 1191 1.76 -53.28 -23.15
C ASN A 1191 1.51 -54.80 -22.96
N VAL A 1192 2.36 -55.43 -22.15
CA VAL A 1192 2.38 -56.89 -21.90
C VAL A 1192 1.05 -57.39 -21.35
N SER A 1193 0.45 -56.65 -20.41
CA SER A 1193 -0.82 -57.02 -19.78
C SER A 1193 -1.98 -57.05 -20.77
N ALA A 1194 -2.03 -56.11 -21.71
CA ALA A 1194 -3.05 -56.05 -22.75
C ALA A 1194 -2.88 -57.20 -23.76
N GLN A 1195 -1.65 -57.50 -24.18
CA GLN A 1195 -1.36 -58.64 -25.05
C GLN A 1195 -1.74 -59.97 -24.39
N GLU A 1196 -1.46 -60.13 -23.10
CA GLU A 1196 -1.76 -61.33 -22.33
C GLU A 1196 -3.28 -61.52 -22.19
N LEU A 1197 -4.01 -60.47 -21.82
CA LEU A 1197 -5.49 -60.48 -21.76
C LEU A 1197 -6.12 -60.79 -23.12
N LEU A 1198 -5.56 -60.24 -24.21
CA LEU A 1198 -6.05 -60.48 -25.57
C LEU A 1198 -5.80 -61.93 -26.03
N ARG A 1199 -4.67 -62.56 -25.63
CA ARG A 1199 -4.36 -63.97 -25.92
C ARG A 1199 -5.25 -64.95 -25.14
N GLN A 1200 -5.74 -64.55 -23.98
CA GLN A 1200 -6.61 -65.36 -23.12
C GLN A 1200 -8.10 -65.28 -23.50
N MET A 1201 -8.46 -64.44 -24.47
CA MET A 1201 -9.82 -64.34 -25.00
C MET A 1201 -10.09 -65.44 -26.05
N PRO A 1202 -11.29 -66.06 -26.03
CA PRO A 1202 -11.68 -67.12 -26.95
C PRO A 1202 -11.87 -66.66 -28.40
#